data_AF-A0A358GHC2-F1
#
_entry.id   AF-A0A358GHC2-F1
#
_cell.length_a   1.000
_cell.length_b   1.000
_cell.length_c   1.000
_cell.angle_alpha   90.00
_cell.angle_beta   90.00
_cell.angle_gamma   90.00
#
_symmetry.space_group_name_H-M   'P 1'
#
loop_
_entity.id
_entity.type
_entity.pdbx_description
1 polymer ?
#
loop_
_entity_poly.entity_id
_entity_poly.type
_entity_poly.pdbx_seq_one_letter_code
_entity_poly.pdbx_strand_id
1 'polypeptide(L)'
;MSMSEPLLTQIVNQHIPADATVVTIDKPVQHPAIYASDLTGDGMPEIAAIYEQGGELMLLVLKFYQGHWIKMSLTKGLGYGVTLLTAASVTSTARNNLIVGWQIGAIWSKLSVYDWTETGLTDLAPEDLYYSHAEIIDMPGPHGRDGKVEIALWIHDTGEAYRVEIIRWQNGRWVPATDVYPYYFPKVVKYYEQLAEQHPDYTFYWYYLSDAQYKAGLFTAALVSVQKALSFNAPYPSREALLELEKKIRQAMGTEGHARETTWLFPISVRTTTGTRWGYMDAQGRIRLEPIFDDARDFQQNGLAVVVKDGKTGIINLSGQFVVQPVYDSINSFAEGRAIVIDSQGFKMIDEQGNVLTKRAYPFIADVKDGRALFYLSDISQPGGEVSRYGYLDTAGNEVIRAQFASANDFQEGKAVVQIKENEYALINRSGQRLATYPYAYVGSLGDGLLPFQKETSGKYGYIDESGHVRIQPSFTSAFPFNGGYAIVNTAEDYNSIYGVINTQGTFTIQPGYNDIRDLGEHRLALGQAIDPKQSFMGSVYAIADVSGRRLSDFVYTDVSNYKGGLASATNGTQTFFLDLNGRPASGYPRVEGSGTLEWVAPDLIKAYVDQRVSYVNRAGQIIWRQNTIVTLHPPYRVREEKYKPNPDYLVYYPQLEGLTDQAVQLAVNAKLKALSQVKPIPANQKLDYTYTGDFYITFYQQQLLQLKLTGYNYPAGAAHGMPTMIYAIINLSSGQMYELKDLFKPNSDYVKVLSKIVGDQIKNDPQYSYVFPDTYEGISPDQPFFVTADALHLYFSPYEIAPYVAGFPTFTIPFAHIKDIINTEGSFWKAFHT
;
A
#
# COMPACT_ATOMS: atom_id res chain seq x y z
N MET A 1 -28.51 -33.32 31.21
CA MET A 1 -27.86 -33.78 32.46
C MET A 1 -26.57 -34.48 32.06
N SER A 2 -25.41 -34.09 32.58
CA SER A 2 -24.17 -34.85 32.35
C SER A 2 -24.22 -36.14 33.18
N MET A 3 -24.05 -37.29 32.52
CA MET A 3 -23.91 -38.58 33.21
C MET A 3 -22.45 -38.73 33.67
N SER A 4 -22.24 -39.23 34.89
CA SER A 4 -20.89 -39.48 35.39
C SER A 4 -20.28 -40.73 34.76
N GLU A 5 -18.96 -40.76 34.63
CA GLU A 5 -18.22 -41.90 34.07
C GLU A 5 -18.53 -43.25 34.76
N PRO A 6 -18.66 -43.34 36.11
CA PRO A 6 -19.07 -44.58 36.77
C PRO A 6 -20.48 -45.04 36.38
N LEU A 7 -21.42 -44.11 36.22
CA LEU A 7 -22.79 -44.42 35.80
C LEU A 7 -22.82 -44.92 34.36
N LEU A 8 -22.08 -44.27 33.46
CA LEU A 8 -21.93 -44.71 32.07
C LEU A 8 -21.34 -46.12 32.00
N THR A 9 -20.30 -46.40 32.79
CA THR A 9 -19.67 -47.72 32.87
C THR A 9 -20.64 -48.79 33.38
N GLN A 10 -21.42 -48.48 34.42
CA GLN A 10 -22.44 -49.39 34.94
C GLN A 10 -23.50 -49.72 33.89
N ILE A 11 -23.99 -48.71 33.15
CA ILE A 11 -24.99 -48.90 32.09
C ILE A 11 -24.41 -49.78 30.98
N VAL A 12 -23.20 -49.49 30.51
CA VAL A 12 -22.54 -50.27 29.44
C VAL A 12 -22.33 -51.72 29.87
N ASN A 13 -21.85 -51.97 31.10
CA ASN A 13 -21.60 -53.31 31.61
C ASN A 13 -22.86 -54.19 31.69
N GLN A 14 -24.06 -53.59 31.80
CA GLN A 14 -25.33 -54.33 31.74
C GLN A 14 -25.71 -54.78 30.32
N HIS A 15 -25.07 -54.21 29.29
CA HIS A 15 -25.42 -54.41 27.89
C HIS A 15 -24.31 -55.08 27.08
N ILE A 16 -23.13 -55.31 27.64
CA ILE A 16 -22.09 -56.12 26.99
C ILE A 16 -22.16 -57.58 27.48
N PRO A 17 -21.60 -58.55 26.72
CA PRO A 17 -21.48 -59.94 27.16
C PRO A 17 -20.70 -60.08 28.48
N ALA A 18 -20.98 -61.13 29.26
CA ALA A 18 -20.36 -61.31 30.58
C ALA A 18 -18.84 -61.60 30.51
N ASP A 19 -18.36 -62.08 29.37
CA ASP A 19 -16.95 -62.32 29.04
C ASP A 19 -16.27 -61.13 28.35
N ALA A 20 -17.00 -60.04 28.08
CA ALA A 20 -16.46 -58.84 27.46
C ALA A 20 -15.94 -57.83 28.49
N THR A 21 -14.94 -57.04 28.10
CA THR A 21 -14.37 -55.98 28.94
C THR A 21 -14.35 -54.64 28.20
N VAL A 22 -14.80 -53.56 28.83
CA VAL A 22 -14.67 -52.20 28.25
C VAL A 22 -13.20 -51.84 28.08
N VAL A 23 -12.83 -51.37 26.90
CA VAL A 23 -11.46 -50.96 26.57
C VAL A 23 -11.09 -49.68 27.31
N THR A 24 -9.84 -49.54 27.73
CA THR A 24 -9.31 -48.30 28.33
C THR A 24 -8.48 -47.52 27.31
N ILE A 25 -8.60 -46.19 27.36
CA ILE A 25 -7.76 -45.25 26.62
C ILE A 25 -6.72 -44.71 27.61
N ASP A 26 -5.43 -44.93 27.35
CA ASP A 26 -4.37 -44.70 28.35
C ASP A 26 -3.82 -43.27 28.40
N LYS A 27 -4.00 -42.47 27.33
CA LYS A 27 -3.45 -41.11 27.22
C LYS A 27 -4.55 -40.10 26.87
N PRO A 28 -4.49 -38.86 27.40
CA PRO A 28 -3.49 -38.32 28.33
C PRO A 28 -3.68 -38.76 29.80
N VAL A 29 -4.85 -39.29 30.15
CA VAL A 29 -5.19 -39.88 31.45
C VAL A 29 -5.95 -41.17 31.17
N GLN A 30 -5.72 -42.23 31.94
CA GLN A 30 -6.40 -43.49 31.73
C GLN A 30 -7.89 -43.37 32.06
N HIS A 31 -8.75 -43.69 31.09
CA HIS A 31 -10.21 -43.69 31.27
C HIS A 31 -10.88 -44.76 30.38
N PRO A 32 -12.09 -45.24 30.71
CA PRO A 32 -12.81 -46.18 29.86
C PRO A 32 -13.18 -45.52 28.52
N ALA A 33 -13.17 -46.31 27.44
CA ALA A 33 -13.62 -45.92 26.10
C ALA A 33 -15.14 -45.87 26.05
N ILE A 34 -15.73 -44.92 26.80
CA ILE A 34 -17.16 -44.64 26.84
C ILE A 34 -17.38 -43.13 26.65
N TYR A 35 -18.31 -42.76 25.78
CA TYR A 35 -18.64 -41.36 25.51
C TYR A 35 -20.16 -41.20 25.32
N ALA A 36 -20.75 -40.17 25.91
CA ALA A 36 -22.19 -39.89 25.78
C ALA A 36 -22.40 -38.58 25.00
N SER A 37 -23.18 -38.63 23.92
CA SER A 37 -23.45 -37.46 23.07
C SER A 37 -24.74 -37.65 22.28
N ASP A 38 -25.38 -36.56 21.87
CA ASP A 38 -26.54 -36.59 20.98
C ASP A 38 -26.07 -36.88 19.53
N LEU A 39 -26.12 -38.15 19.16
CA LEU A 39 -25.69 -38.65 17.85
C LEU A 39 -26.83 -38.63 16.84
N THR A 40 -28.07 -38.71 17.33
CA THR A 40 -29.27 -38.74 16.47
C THR A 40 -29.88 -37.37 16.20
N GLY A 41 -29.52 -36.34 16.97
CA GLY A 41 -30.02 -34.97 16.87
C GLY A 41 -31.40 -34.78 17.51
N ASP A 42 -31.83 -35.68 18.40
CA ASP A 42 -33.13 -35.64 19.07
C ASP A 42 -33.09 -34.95 20.45
N GLY A 43 -31.93 -34.42 20.84
CA GLY A 43 -31.70 -33.76 22.11
C GLY A 43 -31.42 -34.70 23.28
N MET A 44 -31.44 -36.02 23.08
CA MET A 44 -31.14 -37.03 24.09
C MET A 44 -29.80 -37.71 23.79
N PRO A 45 -28.87 -37.80 24.76
CA PRO A 45 -27.57 -38.40 24.49
C PRO A 45 -27.66 -39.92 24.35
N GLU A 46 -27.09 -40.44 23.27
CA GLU A 46 -26.71 -41.83 23.14
C GLU A 46 -25.40 -42.12 23.88
N ILE A 47 -25.19 -43.38 24.31
CA ILE A 47 -23.93 -43.84 24.91
C ILE A 47 -23.20 -44.70 23.89
N ALA A 48 -22.02 -44.25 23.46
CA ALA A 48 -21.08 -45.04 22.69
C ALA A 48 -20.03 -45.67 23.60
N ALA A 49 -19.73 -46.95 23.41
CA ALA A 49 -18.72 -47.67 24.18
C ALA A 49 -17.96 -48.66 23.30
N ILE A 50 -16.68 -48.83 23.57
CA ILE A 50 -15.86 -49.85 22.92
C ILE A 50 -15.48 -50.90 23.95
N TYR A 51 -15.79 -52.15 23.64
CA TYR A 51 -15.42 -53.30 24.45
C TYR A 51 -14.65 -54.33 23.62
N GLU A 52 -13.86 -55.14 24.30
CA GLU A 52 -13.16 -56.29 23.73
C GLU A 52 -13.91 -57.57 24.10
N GLN A 53 -14.07 -58.47 23.13
CA GLN A 53 -14.57 -59.82 23.33
C GLN A 53 -13.87 -60.79 22.38
N GLY A 54 -13.22 -61.82 22.94
CA GLY A 54 -12.62 -62.90 22.15
C GLY A 54 -11.48 -62.46 21.21
N GLY A 55 -10.79 -61.37 21.55
CA GLY A 55 -9.74 -60.72 20.76
C GLY A 55 -10.26 -59.68 19.76
N GLU A 56 -11.57 -59.44 19.71
CA GLU A 56 -12.19 -58.49 18.78
C GLU A 56 -12.72 -57.25 19.49
N LEU A 57 -12.46 -56.08 18.92
CA LEU A 57 -13.06 -54.83 19.39
C LEU A 57 -14.46 -54.65 18.81
N MET A 58 -15.39 -54.21 19.66
CA MET A 58 -16.78 -53.99 19.31
C MET A 58 -17.21 -52.59 19.74
N LEU A 59 -17.74 -51.81 18.80
CA LEU A 59 -18.36 -50.51 19.04
C LEU A 59 -19.85 -50.68 19.29
N LEU A 60 -20.28 -50.45 20.52
CA LEU A 60 -21.66 -50.46 20.97
C LEU A 60 -22.21 -49.03 21.06
N VAL A 61 -23.41 -48.80 20.52
CA VAL A 61 -24.18 -47.57 20.79
C VAL A 61 -25.51 -47.93 21.45
N LEU A 62 -25.83 -47.27 22.56
CA LEU A 62 -27.06 -47.43 23.32
C LEU A 62 -27.94 -46.18 23.21
N LYS A 63 -29.25 -46.38 23.05
CA LYS A 63 -30.26 -45.31 23.13
C LYS A 63 -31.13 -45.50 24.36
N PHE A 64 -31.49 -44.42 25.04
CA PHE A 64 -32.54 -44.46 26.05
C PHE A 64 -33.91 -44.33 25.39
N TYR A 65 -34.74 -45.35 25.53
CA TYR A 65 -36.07 -45.38 24.92
C TYR A 65 -37.08 -46.00 25.89
N GLN A 66 -38.22 -45.34 26.09
CA GLN A 66 -39.31 -45.81 26.97
C GLN A 66 -38.83 -46.30 28.35
N GLY A 67 -37.94 -45.55 29.01
CA GLY A 67 -37.52 -45.81 30.38
C GLY A 67 -36.38 -46.83 30.56
N HIS A 68 -35.82 -47.38 29.47
CA HIS A 68 -34.71 -48.32 29.52
C HIS A 68 -33.70 -48.07 28.39
N TRP A 69 -32.49 -48.61 28.54
CA TRP A 69 -31.44 -48.56 27.53
C TRP A 69 -31.59 -49.73 26.56
N ILE A 70 -31.46 -49.46 25.26
CA ILE A 70 -31.52 -50.49 24.20
C ILE A 70 -30.27 -50.42 23.31
N LYS A 71 -29.85 -51.57 22.77
CA LYS A 71 -28.76 -51.65 21.79
C LYS A 71 -29.22 -51.08 20.46
N MET A 72 -28.62 -49.97 20.07
CA MET A 72 -28.98 -49.22 18.88
C MET A 72 -28.11 -49.60 17.68
N SER A 73 -26.81 -49.78 17.91
CA SER A 73 -25.86 -50.26 16.90
C SER A 73 -24.79 -51.11 17.56
N LEU A 74 -24.30 -52.11 16.82
CA LEU A 74 -23.16 -52.92 17.20
C LEU A 74 -22.29 -53.15 15.96
N THR A 75 -21.13 -52.51 15.94
CA THR A 75 -20.22 -52.52 14.78
C THR A 75 -18.88 -53.11 15.19
N LYS A 76 -18.29 -53.98 14.36
CA LYS A 76 -16.95 -54.50 14.59
C LYS A 76 -15.92 -53.38 14.43
N GLY A 77 -15.09 -53.19 15.44
CA GLY A 77 -14.00 -52.22 15.47
C GLY A 77 -12.78 -52.68 14.66
N LEU A 78 -11.79 -51.79 14.57
CA LEU A 78 -10.55 -52.05 13.84
C LEU A 78 -9.36 -52.04 14.81
N GLY A 79 -8.28 -52.73 14.43
CA GLY A 79 -7.05 -52.76 15.21
C GLY A 79 -7.17 -53.56 16.51
N TYR A 80 -6.35 -53.20 17.50
CA TYR A 80 -6.23 -53.93 18.78
C TYR A 80 -6.42 -53.04 20.02
N GLY A 81 -6.62 -51.73 19.83
CA GLY A 81 -6.88 -50.79 20.92
C GLY A 81 -7.60 -49.54 20.43
N VAL A 82 -7.77 -48.56 21.33
CA VAL A 82 -8.43 -47.28 21.03
C VAL A 82 -7.61 -46.13 21.62
N THR A 83 -7.29 -45.13 20.79
CA THR A 83 -6.57 -43.92 21.21
C THR A 83 -7.48 -42.70 21.37
N LEU A 84 -8.71 -42.76 20.86
CA LEU A 84 -9.66 -41.66 20.89
C LEU A 84 -11.08 -42.20 20.79
N LEU A 85 -11.97 -41.73 21.68
CA LEU A 85 -13.42 -41.87 21.54
C LEU A 85 -14.08 -40.57 21.99
N THR A 86 -14.68 -39.85 21.06
CA THR A 86 -15.35 -38.57 21.31
C THR A 86 -16.47 -38.35 20.31
N ALA A 87 -17.23 -37.26 20.44
CA ALA A 87 -18.19 -36.87 19.42
C ALA A 87 -18.18 -35.35 19.22
N ALA A 88 -18.33 -34.90 17.97
CA ALA A 88 -18.32 -33.48 17.61
C ALA A 88 -19.10 -33.20 16.32
N SER A 89 -19.51 -31.95 16.13
CA SER A 89 -20.22 -31.45 14.94
C SER A 89 -19.31 -31.45 13.70
N VAL A 90 -19.11 -32.60 13.06
CA VAL A 90 -18.27 -32.69 11.84
C VAL A 90 -19.09 -32.32 10.60
N THR A 91 -20.24 -32.98 10.41
CA THR A 91 -21.03 -32.86 9.17
C THR A 91 -22.00 -31.68 9.19
N SER A 92 -22.59 -31.41 10.36
CA SER A 92 -23.57 -30.35 10.58
C SER A 92 -23.53 -29.88 12.04
N THR A 93 -24.09 -28.70 12.31
CA THR A 93 -24.26 -28.17 13.67
C THR A 93 -25.50 -28.74 14.39
N ALA A 94 -26.32 -29.53 13.70
CA ALA A 94 -27.57 -30.06 14.24
C ALA A 94 -27.40 -31.36 15.04
N ARG A 95 -26.30 -32.09 14.84
CA ARG A 95 -25.99 -33.34 15.55
C ARG A 95 -24.49 -33.59 15.59
N ASN A 96 -24.04 -34.37 16.55
CA ASN A 96 -22.64 -34.77 16.66
C ASN A 96 -22.37 -36.06 15.87
N ASN A 97 -21.17 -36.13 15.29
CA ASN A 97 -20.61 -37.33 14.70
C ASN A 97 -19.72 -38.03 15.72
N LEU A 98 -19.80 -39.36 15.79
CA LEU A 98 -18.95 -40.15 16.69
C LEU A 98 -17.59 -40.34 16.05
N ILE A 99 -16.53 -40.01 16.76
CA ILE A 99 -15.15 -40.05 16.26
C ILE A 99 -14.37 -41.08 17.06
N VAL A 100 -13.76 -42.04 16.35
CA VAL A 100 -12.99 -43.14 16.95
C VAL A 100 -11.60 -43.18 16.34
N GLY A 101 -10.58 -43.27 17.20
CA GLY A 101 -9.21 -43.55 16.82
C GLY A 101 -8.87 -45.01 17.12
N TRP A 102 -8.89 -45.86 16.11
CA TRP A 102 -8.55 -47.27 16.23
C TRP A 102 -7.05 -47.46 16.26
N GLN A 103 -6.50 -47.97 17.35
CA GLN A 103 -5.08 -48.23 17.46
C GLN A 103 -4.70 -49.43 16.60
N ILE A 104 -3.87 -49.17 15.59
CA ILE A 104 -3.42 -50.18 14.61
C ILE A 104 -1.90 -50.40 14.67
N GLY A 105 -1.18 -49.59 15.44
CA GLY A 105 0.25 -49.73 15.68
C GLY A 105 0.71 -48.94 16.90
N ALA A 106 2.01 -49.01 17.19
CA ALA A 106 2.60 -48.35 18.36
C ALA A 106 2.44 -46.82 18.36
N ILE A 107 2.47 -46.21 17.16
CA ILE A 107 2.36 -44.76 16.94
C ILE A 107 1.26 -44.40 15.94
N TRP A 108 0.46 -45.38 15.51
CA TRP A 108 -0.48 -45.23 14.40
C TRP A 108 -1.89 -45.62 14.83
N SER A 109 -2.83 -44.73 14.53
CA SER A 109 -4.26 -44.96 14.66
C SER A 109 -4.97 -44.68 13.34
N LYS A 110 -6.01 -45.47 13.05
CA LYS A 110 -6.96 -45.19 11.97
C LYS A 110 -8.12 -44.36 12.52
N LEU A 111 -8.44 -43.26 11.86
CA LEU A 111 -9.59 -42.43 12.23
C LEU A 111 -10.86 -42.98 11.58
N SER A 112 -11.92 -43.14 12.37
CA SER A 112 -13.29 -43.33 11.91
C SER A 112 -14.14 -42.15 12.36
N VAL A 113 -15.04 -41.70 11.49
CA VAL A 113 -16.01 -40.63 11.80
C VAL A 113 -17.38 -41.12 11.40
N TYR A 114 -18.14 -41.60 12.37
CA TYR A 114 -19.45 -42.19 12.13
C TYR A 114 -20.54 -41.12 12.12
N ASP A 115 -21.40 -41.18 11.10
CA ASP A 115 -22.64 -40.44 11.03
C ASP A 115 -23.84 -41.37 11.24
N TRP A 116 -24.89 -40.84 11.87
CA TRP A 116 -26.12 -41.58 12.08
C TRP A 116 -27.03 -41.44 10.86
N THR A 117 -27.26 -42.57 10.19
CA THR A 117 -28.09 -42.66 8.98
C THR A 117 -29.31 -43.54 9.22
N GLU A 118 -30.26 -43.56 8.27
CA GLU A 118 -31.43 -44.47 8.34
C GLU A 118 -31.03 -45.95 8.45
N THR A 119 -29.85 -46.31 7.97
CA THR A 119 -29.28 -47.68 8.02
C THR A 119 -28.38 -47.92 9.24
N GLY A 120 -28.28 -46.97 10.18
CA GLY A 120 -27.41 -47.03 11.36
C GLY A 120 -26.13 -46.22 11.21
N LEU A 121 -25.08 -46.60 11.95
CA LEU A 121 -23.77 -45.93 11.89
C LEU A 121 -23.10 -46.17 10.54
N THR A 122 -22.76 -45.09 9.84
CA THR A 122 -21.96 -45.14 8.61
C THR A 122 -20.64 -44.41 8.85
N ASP A 123 -19.50 -45.09 8.63
CA ASP A 123 -18.19 -44.45 8.70
C ASP A 123 -17.99 -43.56 7.46
N LEU A 124 -17.73 -42.29 7.71
CA LEU A 124 -17.47 -41.29 6.67
C LEU A 124 -15.97 -41.09 6.43
N ALA A 125 -15.09 -41.65 7.27
CA ALA A 125 -13.65 -41.49 7.11
C ALA A 125 -13.11 -42.31 5.91
N PRO A 126 -12.16 -41.77 5.14
CA PRO A 126 -11.43 -42.53 4.12
C PRO A 126 -10.71 -43.74 4.74
N GLU A 127 -10.55 -44.81 3.97
CA GLU A 127 -9.93 -46.05 4.47
C GLU A 127 -8.46 -45.87 4.92
N ASP A 128 -7.77 -44.89 4.32
CA ASP A 128 -6.36 -44.57 4.47
C ASP A 128 -6.08 -43.38 5.40
N LEU A 129 -7.08 -42.96 6.19
CA LEU A 129 -6.93 -41.83 7.11
C LEU A 129 -6.25 -42.23 8.43
N TYR A 130 -4.92 -42.23 8.41
CA TYR A 130 -4.08 -42.57 9.57
C TYR A 130 -3.47 -41.35 10.24
N TYR A 131 -3.22 -41.46 11.55
CA TYR A 131 -2.59 -40.40 12.34
C TYR A 131 -1.82 -40.96 13.54
N SER A 132 -0.94 -40.13 14.11
CA SER A 132 -0.23 -40.41 15.36
C SER A 132 -0.79 -39.59 16.52
N HIS A 133 -1.15 -38.34 16.25
CA HIS A 133 -1.93 -37.50 17.15
C HIS A 133 -2.99 -36.72 16.37
N ALA A 134 -4.15 -36.49 16.96
CA ALA A 134 -5.24 -35.75 16.33
C ALA A 134 -5.86 -34.74 17.29
N GLU A 135 -6.19 -33.57 16.77
CA GLU A 135 -6.92 -32.53 17.48
C GLU A 135 -8.22 -32.23 16.73
N ILE A 136 -9.34 -32.19 17.46
CA ILE A 136 -10.68 -31.92 16.93
C ILE A 136 -11.12 -30.57 17.47
N ILE A 137 -11.18 -29.56 16.60
CA ILE A 137 -11.33 -28.16 17.02
C ILE A 137 -12.22 -27.43 16.00
N ASP A 138 -13.18 -26.64 16.47
CA ASP A 138 -13.85 -25.61 15.66
C ASP A 138 -12.88 -24.43 15.48
N MET A 139 -12.17 -24.44 14.35
CA MET A 139 -11.13 -23.48 14.04
C MET A 139 -11.74 -22.25 13.36
N PRO A 140 -11.41 -21.02 13.81
CA PRO A 140 -11.91 -19.82 13.16
C PRO A 140 -11.28 -19.68 11.77
N GLY A 141 -12.14 -19.69 10.74
CA GLY A 141 -11.78 -19.29 9.38
C GLY A 141 -11.85 -17.77 9.19
N PRO A 142 -11.75 -17.26 7.96
CA PRO A 142 -11.83 -15.83 7.64
C PRO A 142 -13.13 -15.13 8.11
N HIS A 143 -14.19 -15.91 8.35
CA HIS A 143 -15.50 -15.43 8.80
C HIS A 143 -15.81 -15.80 10.27
N GLY A 144 -14.80 -16.24 11.02
CA GLY A 144 -14.97 -16.74 12.38
C GLY A 144 -15.27 -18.24 12.44
N ARG A 145 -15.79 -18.70 13.58
CA ARG A 145 -16.19 -20.09 13.83
C ARG A 145 -17.57 -20.38 13.23
N ASP A 146 -17.72 -21.51 12.55
CA ASP A 146 -18.98 -21.90 11.91
C ASP A 146 -19.76 -22.97 12.71
N GLY A 147 -19.22 -23.39 13.86
CA GLY A 147 -19.81 -24.39 14.73
C GLY A 147 -19.55 -25.84 14.29
N LYS A 148 -18.81 -26.04 13.20
CA LYS A 148 -18.31 -27.37 12.80
C LYS A 148 -16.84 -27.49 13.17
N VAL A 149 -16.38 -28.73 13.34
CA VAL A 149 -14.99 -28.99 13.70
C VAL A 149 -14.13 -29.35 12.49
N GLU A 150 -12.93 -28.81 12.47
CA GLU A 150 -11.81 -29.31 11.70
C GLU A 150 -11.04 -30.37 12.49
N ILE A 151 -10.37 -31.25 11.77
CA ILE A 151 -9.50 -32.28 12.35
C ILE A 151 -8.07 -32.01 11.89
N ALA A 152 -7.20 -31.68 12.84
CA ALA A 152 -5.76 -31.61 12.60
C ALA A 152 -5.12 -32.97 12.89
N LEU A 153 -4.46 -33.53 11.89
CA LEU A 153 -3.78 -34.82 11.93
C LEU A 153 -2.27 -34.60 11.97
N TRP A 154 -1.62 -35.09 13.01
CA TRP A 154 -0.17 -35.18 13.12
C TRP A 154 0.25 -36.59 12.75
N ILE A 155 0.92 -36.73 11.61
CA ILE A 155 1.29 -37.99 10.99
C ILE A 155 2.80 -38.13 11.14
N HIS A 156 3.27 -39.08 11.96
CA HIS A 156 4.70 -39.27 12.20
C HIS A 156 5.45 -39.56 10.89
N ASP A 157 6.62 -38.93 10.70
CA ASP A 157 7.44 -39.14 9.51
C ASP A 157 8.82 -39.68 9.88
N THR A 158 9.60 -38.92 10.64
CA THR A 158 10.96 -39.32 11.05
C THR A 158 11.40 -38.57 12.30
N GLY A 159 12.14 -39.23 13.20
CA GLY A 159 12.54 -38.62 14.48
C GLY A 159 11.34 -38.08 15.25
N GLU A 160 11.38 -36.81 15.66
CA GLU A 160 10.24 -36.09 16.24
C GLU A 160 9.50 -35.22 15.20
N ALA A 161 9.63 -35.52 13.90
CA ALA A 161 8.94 -34.80 12.85
C ALA A 161 7.61 -35.48 12.47
N TYR A 162 6.60 -34.65 12.29
CA TYR A 162 5.24 -34.99 11.92
C TYR A 162 4.76 -34.15 10.73
N ARG A 163 4.23 -34.80 9.70
CA ARG A 163 3.43 -34.10 8.70
C ARG A 163 2.10 -33.70 9.32
N VAL A 164 1.78 -32.41 9.26
CA VAL A 164 0.53 -31.87 9.81
C VAL A 164 -0.42 -31.49 8.67
N GLU A 165 -1.61 -32.07 8.71
CA GLU A 165 -2.71 -31.82 7.77
C GLU A 165 -3.96 -31.40 8.54
N ILE A 166 -4.71 -30.44 8.01
CA ILE A 166 -6.02 -30.05 8.58
C ILE A 166 -7.08 -30.34 7.54
N ILE A 167 -8.08 -31.11 7.92
CA ILE A 167 -9.19 -31.52 7.06
C ILE A 167 -10.53 -31.10 7.65
N ARG A 168 -11.50 -30.89 6.77
CA ARG A 168 -12.90 -30.61 7.13
C ARG A 168 -13.86 -31.40 6.26
N TRP A 169 -15.07 -31.60 6.76
CA TRP A 169 -16.17 -32.14 5.97
C TRP A 169 -16.90 -31.01 5.24
N GLN A 170 -16.90 -31.05 3.91
CA GLN A 170 -17.57 -30.04 3.08
C GLN A 170 -18.19 -30.69 1.85
N ASN A 171 -19.46 -30.37 1.57
CA ASN A 171 -20.20 -30.87 0.41
C ASN A 171 -20.19 -32.41 0.28
N GLY A 172 -20.32 -33.11 1.40
CA GLY A 172 -20.42 -34.57 1.42
C GLY A 172 -19.09 -35.33 1.28
N ARG A 173 -17.95 -34.65 1.43
CA ARG A 173 -16.61 -35.26 1.37
C ARG A 173 -15.61 -34.56 2.29
N TRP A 174 -14.50 -35.23 2.58
CA TRP A 174 -13.34 -34.63 3.25
C TRP A 174 -12.52 -33.78 2.28
N VAL A 175 -12.14 -32.59 2.71
CA VAL A 175 -11.28 -31.67 1.95
C VAL A 175 -10.23 -31.04 2.87
N PRO A 176 -9.06 -30.63 2.35
CA PRO A 176 -8.11 -29.80 3.09
C PRO A 176 -8.74 -28.48 3.54
N ALA A 177 -8.47 -28.07 4.76
CA ALA A 177 -8.99 -26.86 5.41
C ALA A 177 -7.95 -25.74 5.38
N THR A 178 -7.55 -25.28 4.20
CA THR A 178 -6.42 -24.34 4.04
C THR A 178 -6.68 -22.94 4.61
N ASP A 179 -7.93 -22.51 4.64
CA ASP A 179 -8.36 -21.20 5.14
C ASP A 179 -8.23 -21.04 6.67
N VAL A 180 -8.12 -22.14 7.43
CA VAL A 180 -7.85 -22.09 8.89
C VAL A 180 -6.37 -22.24 9.23
N TYR A 181 -5.49 -22.40 8.23
CA TYR A 181 -4.06 -22.54 8.49
C TYR A 181 -3.45 -21.37 9.27
N PRO A 182 -3.80 -20.10 9.00
CA PRO A 182 -3.28 -18.96 9.77
C PRO A 182 -3.58 -19.04 11.27
N TYR A 183 -4.66 -19.73 11.67
CA TYR A 183 -4.99 -19.95 13.07
C TYR A 183 -4.16 -21.07 13.70
N TYR A 184 -4.06 -22.22 13.02
CA TYR A 184 -3.49 -23.44 13.61
C TYR A 184 -1.97 -23.57 13.44
N PHE A 185 -1.44 -23.21 12.26
CA PHE A 185 -0.02 -23.40 11.96
C PHE A 185 0.96 -22.57 12.80
N PRO A 186 0.64 -21.41 13.40
CA PRO A 186 1.53 -20.78 14.38
C PRO A 186 1.93 -21.69 15.55
N LYS A 187 1.06 -22.64 15.95
CA LYS A 187 1.40 -23.68 16.95
C LYS A 187 2.43 -24.66 16.40
N VAL A 188 2.26 -25.10 15.15
CA VAL A 188 3.15 -26.03 14.46
C VAL A 188 4.52 -25.39 14.19
N VAL A 189 4.54 -24.09 13.83
CA VAL A 189 5.78 -23.31 13.67
C VAL A 189 6.58 -23.32 14.95
N LYS A 190 5.98 -22.98 16.10
CA LYS A 190 6.67 -22.99 17.40
C LYS A 190 7.27 -24.35 17.75
N TYR A 191 6.56 -25.43 17.43
CA TYR A 191 7.06 -26.79 17.62
C TYR A 191 8.34 -27.05 16.81
N TYR A 192 8.34 -26.68 15.53
CA TYR A 192 9.51 -26.87 14.67
C TYR A 192 10.63 -25.85 14.87
N GLU A 193 10.34 -24.64 15.33
CA GLU A 193 11.37 -23.68 15.74
C GLU A 193 12.18 -24.25 16.90
N GLN A 194 11.52 -24.84 17.90
CA GLN A 194 12.19 -25.50 19.02
C GLN A 194 13.05 -26.69 18.57
N LEU A 195 12.53 -27.54 17.68
CA LEU A 195 13.29 -28.69 17.16
C LEU A 195 14.47 -28.26 16.29
N ALA A 196 14.29 -27.26 15.42
CA ALA A 196 15.37 -26.73 14.59
C ALA A 196 16.43 -25.98 15.41
N GLU A 197 16.06 -25.37 16.53
CA GLU A 197 17.01 -24.74 17.46
C GLU A 197 17.80 -25.79 18.26
N GLN A 198 17.14 -26.85 18.75
CA GLN A 198 17.79 -27.93 19.50
C GLN A 198 18.66 -28.82 18.60
N HIS A 199 18.26 -29.00 17.35
CA HIS A 199 18.91 -29.87 16.38
C HIS A 199 19.12 -29.15 15.04
N PRO A 200 19.97 -28.10 15.00
CA PRO A 200 20.15 -27.26 13.82
C PRO A 200 20.79 -27.98 12.64
N ASP A 201 21.42 -29.14 12.88
CA ASP A 201 22.06 -29.97 11.84
C ASP A 201 21.09 -30.96 11.19
N TYR A 202 19.83 -31.02 11.62
CA TYR A 202 18.85 -32.00 11.14
C TYR A 202 18.00 -31.36 10.04
N THR A 203 18.27 -31.72 8.79
CA THR A 203 17.64 -31.13 7.59
C THR A 203 16.11 -31.24 7.58
N PHE A 204 15.54 -32.33 8.12
CA PHE A 204 14.09 -32.57 8.10
C PHE A 204 13.32 -31.59 9.00
N TYR A 205 13.90 -31.12 10.11
CA TYR A 205 13.27 -30.08 10.92
C TYR A 205 13.21 -28.75 10.19
N TRP A 206 14.22 -28.41 9.38
CA TRP A 206 14.19 -27.20 8.55
C TRP A 206 13.14 -27.28 7.44
N TYR A 207 12.96 -28.46 6.84
CA TYR A 207 11.88 -28.70 5.88
C TYR A 207 10.50 -28.49 6.51
N TYR A 208 10.23 -29.17 7.62
CA TYR A 208 8.93 -29.07 8.29
C TYR A 208 8.68 -27.69 8.91
N LEU A 209 9.72 -27.01 9.38
CA LEU A 209 9.64 -25.61 9.79
C LEU A 209 9.23 -24.72 8.61
N SER A 210 9.85 -24.91 7.45
CA SER A 210 9.52 -24.15 6.24
C SER A 210 8.08 -24.40 5.77
N ASP A 211 7.65 -25.65 5.71
CA ASP A 211 6.27 -26.01 5.34
C ASP A 211 5.25 -25.41 6.33
N ALA A 212 5.54 -25.48 7.63
CA ALA A 212 4.69 -24.89 8.65
C ALA A 212 4.62 -23.36 8.55
N GLN A 213 5.75 -22.68 8.33
CA GLN A 213 5.83 -21.24 8.14
C GLN A 213 5.09 -20.80 6.87
N TYR A 214 5.23 -21.56 5.78
CA TYR A 214 4.48 -21.33 4.54
C TYR A 214 2.97 -21.41 4.77
N LYS A 215 2.51 -22.47 5.43
CA LYS A 215 1.08 -22.65 5.76
C LYS A 215 0.57 -21.60 6.75
N ALA A 216 1.41 -21.08 7.64
CA ALA A 216 1.08 -19.97 8.54
C ALA A 216 1.06 -18.58 7.85
N GLY A 217 1.44 -18.48 6.57
CA GLY A 217 1.55 -17.20 5.86
C GLY A 217 2.84 -16.42 6.13
N LEU A 218 3.83 -17.03 6.80
CA LEU A 218 5.12 -16.42 7.16
C LEU A 218 6.15 -16.63 6.04
N PHE A 219 5.84 -16.16 4.83
CA PHE A 219 6.56 -16.54 3.61
C PHE A 219 8.06 -16.19 3.61
N THR A 220 8.44 -15.04 4.15
CA THR A 220 9.86 -14.64 4.27
C THR A 220 10.64 -15.61 5.17
N ALA A 221 10.06 -16.00 6.31
CA ALA A 221 10.67 -16.98 7.21
C ALA A 221 10.73 -18.37 6.56
N ALA A 222 9.64 -18.77 5.89
CA ALA A 222 9.57 -20.02 5.14
C ALA A 222 10.66 -20.12 4.08
N LEU A 223 10.95 -19.02 3.38
CA LEU A 223 12.02 -18.95 2.37
C LEU A 223 13.41 -19.13 2.99
N VAL A 224 13.67 -18.51 4.14
CA VAL A 224 14.94 -18.71 4.86
C VAL A 224 15.09 -20.17 5.28
N SER A 225 14.04 -20.76 5.84
CA SER A 225 14.05 -22.15 6.31
C SER A 225 14.24 -23.17 5.16
N VAL A 226 13.59 -22.97 4.00
CA VAL A 226 13.78 -23.89 2.85
C VAL A 226 15.17 -23.76 2.25
N GLN A 227 15.73 -22.54 2.19
CA GLN A 227 17.11 -22.33 1.74
C GLN A 227 18.12 -22.96 2.69
N LYS A 228 17.85 -22.89 4.00
CA LYS A 228 18.63 -23.61 5.00
C LYS A 228 18.57 -25.12 4.77
N ALA A 229 17.37 -25.69 4.54
CA ALA A 229 17.23 -27.11 4.21
C ALA A 229 17.98 -27.51 2.91
N LEU A 230 17.95 -26.66 1.87
CA LEU A 230 18.66 -26.85 0.60
C LEU A 230 20.19 -26.76 0.72
N SER A 231 20.70 -26.12 1.78
CA SER A 231 22.14 -25.95 2.01
C SER A 231 22.84 -27.21 2.53
N PHE A 232 22.09 -28.21 3.01
CA PHE A 232 22.65 -29.46 3.50
C PHE A 232 23.16 -30.32 2.34
N ASN A 233 24.25 -31.08 2.59
CA ASN A 233 24.81 -32.03 1.62
C ASN A 233 23.80 -33.14 1.26
N ALA A 234 22.95 -33.53 2.20
CA ALA A 234 21.85 -34.47 2.02
C ALA A 234 20.54 -33.78 2.44
N PRO A 235 19.90 -33.03 1.53
CA PRO A 235 18.64 -32.34 1.84
C PRO A 235 17.48 -33.32 1.98
N TYR A 236 16.57 -33.05 2.92
CA TYR A 236 15.33 -33.79 3.12
C TYR A 236 14.11 -32.94 2.72
N PRO A 237 13.04 -33.51 2.12
CA PRO A 237 12.88 -34.92 1.74
C PRO A 237 13.62 -35.28 0.44
N SER A 238 13.66 -34.37 -0.51
CA SER A 238 14.55 -34.40 -1.68
C SER A 238 14.86 -32.96 -2.09
N ARG A 239 15.95 -32.75 -2.84
CA ARG A 239 16.29 -31.42 -3.36
C ARG A 239 15.17 -30.89 -4.26
N GLU A 240 14.60 -31.74 -5.10
CA GLU A 240 13.49 -31.41 -6.00
C GLU A 240 12.25 -30.96 -5.23
N ALA A 241 11.87 -31.68 -4.16
CA ALA A 241 10.73 -31.31 -3.33
C ALA A 241 10.94 -29.98 -2.59
N LEU A 242 12.17 -29.72 -2.11
CA LEU A 242 12.52 -28.44 -1.50
C LEU A 242 12.50 -27.29 -2.50
N LEU A 243 12.97 -27.51 -3.74
CA LEU A 243 12.89 -26.51 -4.80
C LEU A 243 11.43 -26.21 -5.17
N GLU A 244 10.55 -27.22 -5.22
CA GLU A 244 9.11 -26.99 -5.44
C GLU A 244 8.44 -26.29 -4.26
N LEU A 245 8.87 -26.54 -3.02
CA LEU A 245 8.41 -25.78 -1.86
C LEU A 245 8.89 -24.33 -1.91
N GLU A 246 10.18 -24.10 -2.21
CA GLU A 246 10.75 -22.77 -2.42
C GLU A 246 10.00 -22.01 -3.52
N LYS A 247 9.70 -22.68 -4.63
CA LYS A 247 8.89 -22.16 -5.74
C LYS A 247 7.50 -21.72 -5.27
N LYS A 248 6.78 -22.57 -4.54
CA LYS A 248 5.45 -22.23 -3.98
C LYS A 248 5.51 -21.06 -3.00
N ILE A 249 6.54 -21.01 -2.14
CA ILE A 249 6.78 -19.86 -1.25
C ILE A 249 6.97 -18.61 -2.08
N ARG A 250 7.84 -18.65 -3.09
CA ARG A 250 8.13 -17.54 -3.99
C ARG A 250 6.88 -17.07 -4.74
N GLN A 251 6.07 -17.99 -5.27
CA GLN A 251 4.79 -17.66 -5.91
C GLN A 251 3.83 -16.98 -4.93
N ALA A 252 3.71 -17.48 -3.70
CA ALA A 252 2.89 -16.86 -2.67
C ALA A 252 3.42 -15.48 -2.24
N MET A 253 4.73 -15.23 -2.37
CA MET A 253 5.35 -13.92 -2.22
C MET A 253 5.18 -13.00 -3.44
N GLY A 254 4.54 -13.47 -4.53
CA GLY A 254 4.42 -12.74 -5.79
C GLY A 254 5.70 -12.69 -6.63
N THR A 255 6.64 -13.62 -6.41
CA THR A 255 8.01 -13.59 -6.97
C THR A 255 8.28 -14.60 -8.10
N GLU A 256 7.25 -15.23 -8.68
CA GLU A 256 7.41 -16.08 -9.87
C GLU A 256 6.41 -15.77 -11.00
N GLY A 257 6.68 -14.65 -11.66
CA GLY A 257 6.68 -14.59 -13.12
C GLY A 257 8.12 -14.27 -13.56
N HIS A 258 8.77 -15.21 -14.25
CA HIS A 258 10.13 -15.12 -14.84
C HIS A 258 11.33 -15.40 -13.91
N ALA A 259 11.75 -16.68 -13.87
CA ALA A 259 13.14 -17.07 -13.62
C ALA A 259 13.99 -16.93 -14.91
N ARG A 260 14.14 -15.69 -15.40
CA ARG A 260 15.50 -15.13 -15.56
C ARG A 260 15.80 -14.50 -14.19
N GLU A 261 17.03 -14.18 -13.82
CA GLU A 261 17.23 -13.28 -12.68
C GLU A 261 16.41 -12.00 -12.94
N THR A 262 15.19 -11.90 -12.40
CA THR A 262 14.34 -10.72 -12.47
C THR A 262 14.94 -9.76 -11.49
N THR A 263 16.02 -9.16 -11.97
CA THR A 263 16.73 -8.11 -11.28
C THR A 263 15.74 -6.98 -11.17
N TRP A 264 15.22 -6.75 -9.96
CA TRP A 264 14.34 -5.63 -9.71
C TRP A 264 15.02 -4.34 -10.15
N LEU A 265 14.25 -3.49 -10.81
CA LEU A 265 14.74 -2.27 -11.41
C LEU A 265 14.23 -1.06 -10.63
N PHE A 266 15.12 -0.11 -10.36
CA PHE A 266 14.86 1.07 -9.55
C PHE A 266 15.02 2.32 -10.41
N PRO A 267 14.05 3.26 -10.40
CA PRO A 267 14.11 4.43 -11.25
C PRO A 267 15.26 5.35 -10.85
N ILE A 268 16.01 5.80 -11.84
CA ILE A 268 17.10 6.76 -11.71
C ILE A 268 16.88 7.92 -12.65
N SER A 269 17.38 9.08 -12.30
CA SER A 269 17.23 10.29 -13.11
C SER A 269 18.57 10.98 -13.37
N VAL A 270 18.71 11.50 -14.58
CA VAL A 270 19.90 12.22 -15.04
C VAL A 270 19.47 13.58 -15.56
N ARG A 271 20.08 14.65 -15.03
CA ARG A 271 19.90 16.01 -15.54
C ARG A 271 20.74 16.18 -16.80
N THR A 272 20.09 16.61 -17.88
CA THR A 272 20.70 16.81 -19.22
C THR A 272 20.49 18.25 -19.69
N THR A 273 21.05 18.60 -20.85
CA THR A 273 20.79 19.89 -21.52
C THR A 273 19.37 20.04 -22.07
N THR A 274 18.62 18.94 -22.11
CA THR A 274 17.23 18.87 -22.59
C THR A 274 16.24 18.58 -21.46
N GLY A 275 16.64 18.78 -20.20
CA GLY A 275 15.84 18.47 -19.01
C GLY A 275 16.26 17.17 -18.31
N THR A 276 15.47 16.73 -17.34
CA THR A 276 15.72 15.48 -16.61
C THR A 276 15.24 14.30 -17.43
N ARG A 277 16.05 13.26 -17.54
CA ARG A 277 15.70 11.99 -18.16
C ARG A 277 15.73 10.86 -17.15
N TRP A 278 14.79 9.95 -17.26
CA TRP A 278 14.65 8.82 -16.34
C TRP A 278 14.96 7.50 -17.02
N GLY A 279 15.59 6.61 -16.27
CA GLY A 279 15.95 5.25 -16.64
C GLY A 279 15.87 4.35 -15.42
N TYR A 280 16.48 3.18 -15.47
CA TYR A 280 16.44 2.22 -14.37
C TYR A 280 17.79 1.55 -14.13
N MET A 281 18.10 1.31 -12.86
CA MET A 281 19.26 0.54 -12.43
C MET A 281 18.86 -0.73 -11.70
N ASP A 282 19.78 -1.69 -11.59
CA ASP A 282 19.63 -2.81 -10.67
C ASP A 282 20.06 -2.48 -9.23
N ALA A 283 19.88 -3.46 -8.33
CA ALA A 283 20.24 -3.34 -6.91
C ALA A 283 21.74 -3.11 -6.66
N GLN A 284 22.60 -3.39 -7.65
CA GLN A 284 24.04 -3.13 -7.58
C GLN A 284 24.41 -1.75 -8.14
N GLY A 285 23.43 -0.93 -8.52
CA GLY A 285 23.63 0.40 -9.09
C GLY A 285 24.02 0.40 -10.58
N ARG A 286 23.95 -0.75 -11.25
CA ARG A 286 24.26 -0.83 -12.69
C ARG A 286 23.03 -0.36 -13.47
N ILE A 287 23.22 0.62 -14.35
CA ILE A 287 22.16 1.07 -15.26
C ILE A 287 21.77 -0.10 -16.18
N ARG A 288 20.49 -0.43 -16.20
CA ARG A 288 19.91 -1.51 -17.03
C ARG A 288 19.04 -0.97 -18.14
N LEU A 289 18.31 0.11 -17.86
CA LEU A 289 17.54 0.86 -18.85
C LEU A 289 18.08 2.28 -18.88
N GLU A 290 18.56 2.71 -20.05
CA GLU A 290 19.16 4.02 -20.22
C GLU A 290 18.18 5.15 -19.87
N PRO A 291 18.65 6.29 -19.31
CA PRO A 291 17.80 7.43 -19.01
C PRO A 291 17.30 8.14 -20.26
N ILE A 292 16.18 7.67 -20.82
CA ILE A 292 15.57 8.19 -22.04
C ILE A 292 14.11 8.63 -21.85
N PHE A 293 13.49 8.31 -20.71
CA PHE A 293 12.10 8.66 -20.42
C PHE A 293 11.99 10.09 -19.87
N ASP A 294 10.88 10.76 -20.11
CA ASP A 294 10.57 12.06 -19.50
C ASP A 294 10.26 11.91 -18.00
N ASP A 295 9.63 10.78 -17.63
CA ASP A 295 9.32 10.37 -16.25
C ASP A 295 9.24 8.84 -16.16
N ALA A 296 9.51 8.28 -14.98
CA ALA A 296 9.52 6.85 -14.75
C ALA A 296 9.12 6.49 -13.30
N ARG A 297 8.03 5.73 -13.15
CA ARG A 297 7.59 5.22 -11.84
C ARG A 297 8.32 3.94 -11.46
N ASP A 298 8.25 3.59 -10.18
CA ASP A 298 8.78 2.33 -9.67
C ASP A 298 8.12 1.12 -10.36
N PHE A 299 8.89 0.04 -10.56
CA PHE A 299 8.32 -1.24 -10.95
C PHE A 299 7.41 -1.76 -9.84
N GLN A 300 6.22 -2.23 -10.21
CA GLN A 300 5.24 -2.83 -9.30
C GLN A 300 5.44 -4.35 -9.23
N GLN A 301 4.86 -5.02 -8.23
CA GLN A 301 5.01 -6.46 -7.97
C GLN A 301 4.78 -7.35 -9.20
N ASN A 302 3.94 -6.92 -10.14
CA ASN A 302 3.68 -7.61 -11.41
C ASN A 302 4.79 -7.44 -12.48
N GLY A 303 5.89 -6.74 -12.17
CA GLY A 303 7.02 -6.52 -13.09
C GLY A 303 6.76 -5.45 -14.15
N LEU A 304 5.76 -4.59 -13.96
CA LEU A 304 5.42 -3.49 -14.85
C LEU A 304 5.74 -2.13 -14.23
N ALA A 305 6.13 -1.17 -15.07
CA ALA A 305 6.32 0.22 -14.68
C ALA A 305 5.64 1.17 -15.65
N VAL A 306 5.05 2.24 -15.11
CA VAL A 306 4.48 3.34 -15.90
C VAL A 306 5.59 4.34 -16.22
N VAL A 307 5.74 4.70 -17.49
CA VAL A 307 6.76 5.65 -17.96
C VAL A 307 6.13 6.70 -18.86
N VAL A 308 6.70 7.90 -18.86
CA VAL A 308 6.34 8.98 -19.80
C VAL A 308 7.44 9.10 -20.84
N LYS A 309 7.05 9.16 -22.11
CA LYS A 309 7.96 9.38 -23.22
C LYS A 309 7.28 10.26 -24.26
N ASP A 310 7.99 11.30 -24.69
CA ASP A 310 7.51 12.30 -25.64
C ASP A 310 6.18 12.93 -25.19
N GLY A 311 6.04 13.15 -23.87
CA GLY A 311 4.86 13.74 -23.23
C GLY A 311 3.63 12.82 -23.14
N LYS A 312 3.73 11.54 -23.50
CA LYS A 312 2.66 10.55 -23.38
C LYS A 312 3.06 9.39 -22.47
N THR A 313 2.07 8.80 -21.82
CA THR A 313 2.25 7.76 -20.80
C THR A 313 2.04 6.37 -21.41
N GLY A 314 2.95 5.44 -21.10
CA GLY A 314 2.92 4.03 -21.50
C GLY A 314 3.37 3.11 -20.36
N ILE A 315 3.44 1.81 -20.63
CA ILE A 315 3.84 0.78 -19.66
C ILE A 315 4.97 -0.06 -20.24
N ILE A 316 6.03 -0.28 -19.47
CA ILE A 316 7.14 -1.15 -19.82
C ILE A 316 7.24 -2.35 -18.88
N ASN A 317 7.82 -3.44 -19.39
CA ASN A 317 8.25 -4.58 -18.57
C ASN A 317 9.71 -4.42 -18.10
N LEU A 318 10.21 -5.35 -17.28
CA LEU A 318 11.59 -5.34 -16.75
C LEU A 318 12.70 -5.38 -17.81
N SER A 319 12.39 -5.72 -19.06
CA SER A 319 13.36 -5.65 -20.18
C SER A 319 13.36 -4.30 -20.90
N GLY A 320 12.50 -3.36 -20.46
CA GLY A 320 12.32 -2.05 -21.09
C GLY A 320 11.44 -2.08 -22.35
N GLN A 321 10.82 -3.21 -22.66
CA GLN A 321 9.87 -3.32 -23.78
C GLN A 321 8.53 -2.73 -23.37
N PHE A 322 7.95 -1.90 -24.25
CA PHE A 322 6.60 -1.40 -24.06
C PHE A 322 5.58 -2.54 -24.17
N VAL A 323 4.86 -2.78 -23.07
CA VAL A 323 3.62 -3.55 -23.04
C VAL A 323 2.48 -2.68 -23.55
N VAL A 324 2.47 -1.40 -23.16
CA VAL A 324 1.57 -0.37 -23.66
C VAL A 324 2.40 0.78 -24.22
N GLN A 325 2.22 1.11 -25.49
CA GLN A 325 2.90 2.24 -26.14
C GLN A 325 2.53 3.57 -25.45
N PRO A 326 3.42 4.58 -25.46
CA PRO A 326 3.14 5.88 -24.86
C PRO A 326 2.11 6.65 -25.70
N VAL A 327 0.83 6.42 -25.43
CA VAL A 327 -0.29 7.01 -26.18
C VAL A 327 -1.32 7.69 -25.28
N TYR A 328 -1.32 7.38 -23.98
CA TYR A 328 -2.28 7.93 -23.01
C TYR A 328 -1.77 9.25 -22.43
N ASP A 329 -2.67 10.10 -21.99
CA ASP A 329 -2.31 11.32 -21.25
C ASP A 329 -1.77 10.94 -19.86
N SER A 330 -2.41 9.98 -19.19
CA SER A 330 -1.91 9.40 -17.94
C SER A 330 -2.35 7.95 -17.74
N ILE A 331 -1.62 7.25 -16.87
CA ILE A 331 -1.92 5.88 -16.44
C ILE A 331 -1.70 5.82 -14.92
N ASN A 332 -2.68 5.35 -14.16
CA ASN A 332 -2.56 5.08 -12.73
C ASN A 332 -1.72 3.80 -12.49
N SER A 333 -1.20 3.63 -11.27
CA SER A 333 -0.56 2.36 -10.90
C SER A 333 -1.55 1.21 -10.94
N PHE A 334 -1.07 -0.03 -11.08
CA PHE A 334 -1.95 -1.19 -11.06
C PHE A 334 -2.45 -1.43 -9.63
N ALA A 335 -3.75 -1.57 -9.48
CA ALA A 335 -4.43 -2.02 -8.27
C ALA A 335 -5.24 -3.28 -8.63
N GLU A 336 -5.03 -4.38 -7.90
CA GLU A 336 -5.70 -5.66 -8.15
C GLU A 336 -5.60 -6.15 -9.61
N GLY A 337 -4.43 -5.92 -10.23
CA GLY A 337 -4.15 -6.31 -11.62
C GLY A 337 -4.85 -5.44 -12.66
N ARG A 338 -5.34 -4.24 -12.31
CA ARG A 338 -5.97 -3.28 -13.23
C ARG A 338 -5.34 -1.91 -13.11
N ALA A 339 -5.26 -1.19 -14.22
CA ALA A 339 -4.86 0.22 -14.24
C ALA A 339 -5.94 1.08 -14.90
N ILE A 340 -6.06 2.32 -14.43
CA ILE A 340 -6.93 3.32 -15.02
C ILE A 340 -6.09 4.18 -15.97
N VAL A 341 -6.54 4.32 -17.21
CA VAL A 341 -5.89 5.14 -18.23
C VAL A 341 -6.77 6.32 -18.61
N ILE A 342 -6.14 7.45 -18.94
CA ILE A 342 -6.82 8.68 -19.33
C ILE A 342 -6.33 9.09 -20.71
N ASP A 343 -7.27 9.40 -21.60
CA ASP A 343 -7.03 10.08 -22.86
C ASP A 343 -8.09 11.17 -23.10
N SER A 344 -8.08 11.79 -24.29
CA SER A 344 -9.01 12.84 -24.66
C SER A 344 -10.49 12.44 -24.66
N GLN A 345 -10.82 11.13 -24.60
CA GLN A 345 -12.19 10.64 -24.47
C GLN A 345 -12.61 10.44 -23.01
N GLY A 346 -11.67 10.41 -22.07
CA GLY A 346 -11.89 10.19 -20.64
C GLY A 346 -11.19 8.94 -20.10
N PHE A 347 -11.69 8.45 -18.96
CA PHE A 347 -11.14 7.36 -18.18
C PHE A 347 -11.57 6.00 -18.76
N LYS A 348 -10.63 5.05 -18.82
CA LYS A 348 -10.84 3.65 -19.23
C LYS A 348 -10.08 2.73 -18.28
N MET A 349 -10.50 1.47 -18.16
CA MET A 349 -9.77 0.44 -17.40
C MET A 349 -9.01 -0.49 -18.36
N ILE A 350 -7.77 -0.82 -18.03
CA ILE A 350 -6.97 -1.82 -18.75
C ILE A 350 -6.52 -2.96 -17.84
N ASP A 351 -6.24 -4.12 -18.44
CA ASP A 351 -5.50 -5.21 -17.79
C ASP A 351 -3.97 -5.04 -17.90
N GLU A 352 -3.21 -5.97 -17.32
CA GLU A 352 -1.74 -5.97 -17.33
C GLU A 352 -1.13 -6.20 -18.72
N GLN A 353 -1.92 -6.66 -19.68
CA GLN A 353 -1.51 -6.82 -21.07
C GLN A 353 -1.85 -5.57 -21.91
N GLY A 354 -2.48 -4.56 -21.30
CA GLY A 354 -2.87 -3.32 -21.96
C GLY A 354 -4.21 -3.39 -22.68
N ASN A 355 -4.99 -4.47 -22.53
CA ASN A 355 -6.29 -4.56 -23.16
C ASN A 355 -7.28 -3.65 -22.44
N VAL A 356 -7.98 -2.80 -23.19
CA VAL A 356 -9.08 -1.98 -22.65
C VAL A 356 -10.27 -2.88 -22.32
N LEU A 357 -10.66 -2.89 -21.04
CA LEU A 357 -11.75 -3.73 -20.51
C LEU A 357 -13.10 -3.02 -20.52
N THR A 358 -13.10 -1.69 -20.35
CA THR A 358 -14.33 -0.90 -20.35
C THR A 358 -14.92 -0.76 -21.75
N LYS A 359 -16.24 -0.89 -21.87
CA LYS A 359 -16.98 -0.77 -23.14
C LYS A 359 -17.08 0.66 -23.69
N ARG A 360 -16.78 1.66 -22.86
CA ARG A 360 -16.81 3.10 -23.17
C ARG A 360 -15.77 3.85 -22.32
N ALA A 361 -15.52 5.11 -22.68
CA ALA A 361 -14.82 6.04 -21.80
C ALA A 361 -15.81 6.65 -20.79
N TYR A 362 -15.29 6.99 -19.60
CA TYR A 362 -16.06 7.58 -18.51
C TYR A 362 -15.47 8.94 -18.12
N PRO A 363 -16.28 9.86 -17.55
CA PRO A 363 -15.74 11.09 -16.96
C PRO A 363 -14.73 10.82 -15.83
N PHE A 364 -14.92 9.72 -15.09
CA PHE A 364 -14.04 9.31 -14.00
C PHE A 364 -14.22 7.83 -13.67
N ILE A 365 -13.12 7.17 -13.31
CA ILE A 365 -13.07 5.84 -12.69
C ILE A 365 -12.02 5.90 -11.58
N ALA A 366 -12.36 5.44 -10.38
CA ALA A 366 -11.41 5.24 -9.28
C ALA A 366 -10.61 3.94 -9.47
N ASP A 367 -9.49 3.82 -8.77
CA ASP A 367 -8.73 2.56 -8.77
C ASP A 367 -9.58 1.40 -8.20
N VAL A 368 -9.28 0.18 -8.65
CA VAL A 368 -9.98 -1.01 -8.15
C VAL A 368 -9.64 -1.21 -6.67
N LYS A 369 -10.67 -1.29 -5.83
CA LYS A 369 -10.57 -1.69 -4.43
C LYS A 369 -11.61 -2.75 -4.10
N ASP A 370 -11.15 -3.82 -3.48
CA ASP A 370 -11.97 -4.96 -3.07
C ASP A 370 -12.83 -5.52 -4.22
N GLY A 371 -12.21 -5.62 -5.40
CA GLY A 371 -12.80 -6.13 -6.63
C GLY A 371 -13.79 -5.18 -7.33
N ARG A 372 -13.87 -3.90 -6.94
CA ARG A 372 -14.77 -2.91 -7.55
C ARG A 372 -14.05 -1.59 -7.84
N ALA A 373 -14.43 -0.93 -8.93
CA ALA A 373 -13.99 0.43 -9.22
C ALA A 373 -15.22 1.35 -9.28
N LEU A 374 -15.20 2.42 -8.48
CA LEU A 374 -16.24 3.43 -8.50
C LEU A 374 -16.15 4.27 -9.77
N PHE A 375 -17.28 4.56 -10.40
CA PHE A 375 -17.36 5.51 -11.52
C PHE A 375 -18.54 6.46 -11.31
N TYR A 376 -18.52 7.60 -11.99
CA TYR A 376 -19.71 8.43 -12.12
C TYR A 376 -20.04 8.74 -13.58
N LEU A 377 -21.31 9.04 -13.82
CA LEU A 377 -21.80 9.67 -15.03
C LEU A 377 -22.41 11.01 -14.68
N SER A 378 -22.23 11.98 -15.55
CA SER A 378 -22.81 13.31 -15.40
C SER A 378 -23.97 13.49 -16.36
N ASP A 379 -25.11 13.92 -15.84
CA ASP A 379 -26.25 14.35 -16.64
C ASP A 379 -26.27 15.89 -16.69
N ILE A 380 -25.93 16.43 -17.86
CA ILE A 380 -25.92 17.87 -18.15
C ILE A 380 -27.27 18.40 -18.66
N SER A 381 -28.27 17.53 -18.81
CA SER A 381 -29.57 17.89 -19.39
C SER A 381 -30.58 18.45 -18.38
N GLN A 382 -30.26 18.44 -17.08
CA GLN A 382 -31.19 18.87 -16.03
C GLN A 382 -31.11 20.37 -15.71
N PRO A 383 -32.26 21.07 -15.54
CA PRO A 383 -32.29 22.42 -15.03
C PRO A 383 -31.78 22.44 -13.57
N GLY A 384 -30.63 23.06 -13.31
CA GLY A 384 -30.05 23.17 -11.96
C GLY A 384 -28.56 22.84 -11.85
N GLY A 385 -27.93 22.34 -12.92
CA GLY A 385 -26.50 22.05 -12.98
C GLY A 385 -26.18 20.59 -13.31
N GLU A 386 -24.89 20.26 -13.34
CA GLU A 386 -24.38 18.91 -13.60
C GLU A 386 -24.74 17.98 -12.44
N VAL A 387 -25.56 16.96 -12.70
CA VAL A 387 -25.94 15.97 -11.68
C VAL A 387 -25.16 14.69 -11.92
N SER A 388 -24.18 14.41 -11.05
CA SER A 388 -23.43 13.16 -11.10
C SER A 388 -24.19 12.02 -10.40
N ARG A 389 -24.10 10.82 -10.98
CA ARG A 389 -24.61 9.57 -10.39
C ARG A 389 -23.51 8.53 -10.37
N TYR A 390 -23.36 7.88 -9.23
CA TYR A 390 -22.29 6.93 -8.96
C TYR A 390 -22.75 5.48 -9.13
N GLY A 391 -21.85 4.66 -9.65
CA GLY A 391 -21.99 3.21 -9.84
C GLY A 391 -20.66 2.51 -9.67
N TYR A 392 -20.62 1.20 -9.94
CA TYR A 392 -19.41 0.39 -9.80
C TYR A 392 -19.19 -0.55 -11.00
N LEU A 393 -17.93 -0.61 -11.41
CA LEU A 393 -17.39 -1.58 -12.35
C LEU A 393 -16.83 -2.79 -11.59
N ASP A 394 -16.90 -3.97 -12.20
CA ASP A 394 -16.09 -5.12 -11.79
C ASP A 394 -14.68 -5.04 -12.40
N THR A 395 -13.81 -5.99 -12.03
CA THR A 395 -12.45 -6.09 -12.59
C THR A 395 -12.43 -6.54 -14.05
N ALA A 396 -13.55 -6.86 -14.66
CA ALA A 396 -13.64 -7.09 -16.11
C ALA A 396 -14.14 -5.84 -16.86
N GLY A 397 -14.27 -4.70 -16.17
CA GLY A 397 -14.73 -3.44 -16.75
C GLY A 397 -16.23 -3.37 -17.01
N ASN A 398 -17.03 -4.30 -16.47
CA ASN A 398 -18.48 -4.31 -16.62
C ASN A 398 -19.16 -3.49 -15.52
N GLU A 399 -20.16 -2.69 -15.90
CA GLU A 399 -21.07 -2.01 -14.96
C GLU A 399 -21.96 -3.03 -14.24
N VAL A 400 -21.47 -3.55 -13.11
CA VAL A 400 -22.23 -4.50 -12.27
C VAL A 400 -23.21 -3.78 -11.34
N ILE A 401 -22.94 -2.51 -11.03
CA ILE A 401 -23.88 -1.63 -10.35
C ILE A 401 -23.99 -0.35 -11.18
N ARG A 402 -25.13 -0.16 -11.85
CA ARG A 402 -25.39 1.02 -12.68
C ARG A 402 -25.28 2.31 -11.88
N ALA A 403 -24.91 3.40 -12.55
CA ALA A 403 -24.92 4.75 -11.96
C ALA A 403 -26.32 5.13 -11.48
N GLN A 404 -26.51 5.20 -10.16
CA GLN A 404 -27.81 5.53 -9.54
C GLN A 404 -27.71 6.24 -8.19
N PHE A 405 -26.54 6.23 -7.54
CA PHE A 405 -26.35 6.82 -6.22
C PHE A 405 -25.94 8.29 -6.31
N ALA A 406 -26.33 9.10 -5.33
CA ALA A 406 -25.96 10.51 -5.24
C ALA A 406 -24.47 10.70 -4.88
N SER A 407 -23.93 9.81 -4.05
CA SER A 407 -22.52 9.66 -3.72
C SER A 407 -22.24 8.21 -3.29
N ALA A 408 -20.97 7.81 -3.27
CA ALA A 408 -20.57 6.44 -3.01
C ALA A 408 -19.12 6.38 -2.51
N ASN A 409 -18.85 5.48 -1.56
CA ASN A 409 -17.50 5.20 -1.07
C ASN A 409 -16.90 3.99 -1.79
N ASP A 410 -15.59 3.81 -1.70
CA ASP A 410 -14.92 2.60 -2.19
C ASP A 410 -15.42 1.34 -1.46
N PHE A 411 -15.31 0.19 -2.11
CA PHE A 411 -15.57 -1.09 -1.45
C PHE A 411 -14.45 -1.44 -0.47
N GLN A 412 -14.86 -1.88 0.72
CA GLN A 412 -14.01 -2.40 1.78
C GLN A 412 -14.75 -3.57 2.44
N GLU A 413 -14.06 -4.67 2.73
CA GLU A 413 -14.66 -5.85 3.39
C GLU A 413 -15.92 -6.40 2.69
N GLY A 414 -15.97 -6.32 1.35
CA GLY A 414 -17.09 -6.78 0.53
C GLY A 414 -18.29 -5.83 0.48
N LYS A 415 -18.19 -4.64 1.09
CA LYS A 415 -19.31 -3.71 1.28
C LYS A 415 -18.92 -2.28 0.91
N ALA A 416 -19.90 -1.45 0.60
CA ALA A 416 -19.72 -0.03 0.38
C ALA A 416 -20.91 0.76 0.94
N VAL A 417 -20.63 1.97 1.41
CA VAL A 417 -21.67 2.93 1.79
C VAL A 417 -21.99 3.81 0.60
N VAL A 418 -23.28 3.94 0.31
CA VAL A 418 -23.79 4.75 -0.81
C VAL A 418 -24.89 5.66 -0.32
N GLN A 419 -24.95 6.86 -0.87
CA GLN A 419 -26.03 7.80 -0.63
C GLN A 419 -27.14 7.59 -1.65
N ILE A 420 -28.34 7.25 -1.16
CA ILE A 420 -29.52 7.04 -1.99
C ILE A 420 -30.12 8.40 -2.38
N LYS A 421 -30.34 9.25 -1.37
CA LYS A 421 -30.83 10.62 -1.50
C LYS A 421 -30.42 11.44 -0.28
N GLU A 422 -30.82 12.71 -0.24
CA GLU A 422 -30.60 13.55 0.93
C GLU A 422 -31.11 12.87 2.21
N ASN A 423 -30.25 12.82 3.24
CA ASN A 423 -30.51 12.17 4.52
C ASN A 423 -30.84 10.66 4.47
N GLU A 424 -30.47 9.96 3.40
CA GLU A 424 -30.68 8.51 3.27
C GLU A 424 -29.47 7.82 2.64
N TYR A 425 -28.78 7.01 3.45
CA TYR A 425 -27.64 6.18 3.03
C TYR A 425 -27.99 4.70 3.10
N ALA A 426 -27.20 3.86 2.45
CA ALA A 426 -27.33 2.41 2.50
C ALA A 426 -25.96 1.74 2.51
N LEU A 427 -25.87 0.61 3.20
CA LEU A 427 -24.77 -0.33 3.04
C LEU A 427 -25.16 -1.34 1.96
N ILE A 428 -24.30 -1.52 0.96
CA ILE A 428 -24.50 -2.46 -0.13
C ILE A 428 -23.38 -3.50 -0.15
N ASN A 429 -23.68 -4.70 -0.64
CA ASN A 429 -22.66 -5.70 -0.96
C ASN A 429 -22.13 -5.54 -2.40
N ARG A 430 -21.16 -6.38 -2.79
CA ARG A 430 -20.55 -6.35 -4.13
C ARG A 430 -21.53 -6.57 -5.30
N SER A 431 -22.71 -7.13 -5.08
CA SER A 431 -23.75 -7.27 -6.12
C SER A 431 -24.71 -6.08 -6.17
N GLY A 432 -24.51 -5.06 -5.33
CA GLY A 432 -25.41 -3.93 -5.18
C GLY A 432 -26.67 -4.24 -4.36
N GLN A 433 -26.74 -5.41 -3.74
CA GLN A 433 -27.83 -5.71 -2.81
C GLN A 433 -27.66 -4.84 -1.57
N ARG A 434 -28.73 -4.13 -1.23
CA ARG A 434 -28.83 -3.33 -0.03
C ARG A 434 -28.95 -4.23 1.20
N LEU A 435 -27.97 -4.11 2.09
CA LEU A 435 -27.88 -4.83 3.36
C LEU A 435 -28.59 -4.07 4.49
N ALA A 436 -28.46 -2.74 4.50
CA ALA A 436 -29.08 -1.86 5.49
C ALA A 436 -29.40 -0.47 4.89
N THR A 437 -30.22 0.31 5.58
CA THR A 437 -30.58 1.69 5.21
C THR A 437 -30.50 2.57 6.44
N TYR A 438 -29.99 3.78 6.27
CA TYR A 438 -29.65 4.69 7.35
C TYR A 438 -30.32 6.05 7.09
N PRO A 439 -31.31 6.45 7.91
CA PRO A 439 -32.00 7.73 7.79
C PRO A 439 -31.19 8.83 8.51
N TYR A 440 -29.98 9.09 8.02
CA TYR A 440 -29.01 10.02 8.62
C TYR A 440 -28.47 11.00 7.59
N ALA A 441 -28.10 12.20 8.05
CA ALA A 441 -27.52 13.24 7.20
C ALA A 441 -26.18 12.82 6.57
N TYR A 442 -25.40 12.00 7.29
CA TYR A 442 -24.15 11.46 6.80
C TYR A 442 -23.86 10.08 7.40
N VAL A 443 -23.31 9.19 6.57
CA VAL A 443 -22.72 7.91 6.97
C VAL A 443 -21.41 7.73 6.18
N GLY A 444 -20.29 7.56 6.88
CA GLY A 444 -18.97 7.37 6.29
C GLY A 444 -18.63 5.90 6.02
N SER A 445 -17.38 5.62 5.64
CA SER A 445 -16.92 4.27 5.28
C SER A 445 -16.96 3.29 6.46
N LEU A 446 -17.17 2.02 6.12
CA LEU A 446 -17.11 0.90 7.06
C LEU A 446 -15.66 0.65 7.48
N GLY A 447 -15.44 0.44 8.77
CA GLY A 447 -14.18 -0.08 9.28
C GLY A 447 -14.40 -0.82 10.60
N ASP A 448 -13.83 -2.02 10.74
CA ASP A 448 -14.00 -2.92 11.89
C ASP A 448 -15.48 -3.09 12.34
N GLY A 449 -16.42 -3.14 11.39
CA GLY A 449 -17.86 -3.30 11.66
C GLY A 449 -18.59 -2.05 12.18
N LEU A 450 -17.93 -0.89 12.24
CA LEU A 450 -18.51 0.38 12.68
C LEU A 450 -18.46 1.44 11.57
N LEU A 451 -19.45 2.32 11.57
CA LEU A 451 -19.65 3.37 10.58
C LEU A 451 -19.77 4.73 11.29
N PRO A 452 -18.90 5.71 11.01
CA PRO A 452 -19.09 7.06 11.52
C PRO A 452 -20.34 7.68 10.89
N PHE A 453 -21.16 8.37 11.68
CA PHE A 453 -22.41 8.95 11.18
C PHE A 453 -22.74 10.29 11.85
N GLN A 454 -23.52 11.12 11.17
CA GLN A 454 -24.17 12.32 11.73
C GLN A 454 -25.67 12.19 11.60
N LYS A 455 -26.39 12.42 12.70
CA LYS A 455 -27.86 12.34 12.69
C LYS A 455 -28.50 13.44 11.85
N GLU A 456 -27.97 14.66 11.94
CA GLU A 456 -28.48 15.88 11.30
C GLU A 456 -27.31 16.64 10.66
N THR A 457 -27.60 17.46 9.65
CA THR A 457 -26.58 18.28 8.98
C THR A 457 -25.86 19.17 9.99
N SER A 458 -24.52 19.17 9.94
CA SER A 458 -23.66 19.87 10.91
C SER A 458 -23.77 19.38 12.37
N GLY A 459 -24.41 18.22 12.60
CA GLY A 459 -24.45 17.57 13.90
C GLY A 459 -23.11 16.93 14.28
N LYS A 460 -23.02 16.44 15.51
CA LYS A 460 -21.85 15.68 15.96
C LYS A 460 -21.81 14.29 15.32
N TYR A 461 -20.61 13.73 15.26
CA TYR A 461 -20.35 12.37 14.82
C TYR A 461 -20.46 11.40 15.98
N GLY A 462 -21.11 10.26 15.71
CA GLY A 462 -21.06 9.05 16.53
C GLY A 462 -20.72 7.85 15.65
N TYR A 463 -20.94 6.64 16.15
CA TYR A 463 -20.78 5.41 15.38
C TYR A 463 -22.01 4.52 15.48
N ILE A 464 -22.45 4.01 14.33
CA ILE A 464 -23.44 2.94 14.22
C ILE A 464 -22.75 1.63 13.83
N ASP A 465 -23.37 0.50 14.17
CA ASP A 465 -23.02 -0.78 13.55
C ASP A 465 -23.63 -0.91 12.15
N GLU A 466 -23.29 -1.99 11.45
CA GLU A 466 -23.81 -2.27 10.11
C GLU A 466 -25.34 -2.36 10.03
N SER A 467 -26.01 -2.73 11.13
CA SER A 467 -27.48 -2.77 11.18
C SER A 467 -28.12 -1.41 11.47
N GLY A 468 -27.31 -0.38 11.73
CA GLY A 468 -27.75 0.99 11.99
C GLY A 468 -28.01 1.29 13.47
N HIS A 469 -27.67 0.37 14.39
CA HIS A 469 -27.81 0.65 15.82
C HIS A 469 -26.66 1.54 16.29
N VAL A 470 -26.98 2.62 17.00
CA VAL A 470 -25.99 3.52 17.60
C VAL A 470 -25.19 2.76 18.66
N ARG A 471 -23.89 2.60 18.42
CA ARG A 471 -22.92 1.99 19.36
C ARG A 471 -22.17 3.04 20.16
N ILE A 472 -21.85 4.17 19.53
CA ILE A 472 -21.22 5.31 20.18
C ILE A 472 -22.08 6.54 19.90
N GLN A 473 -22.57 7.18 20.96
CA GLN A 473 -23.45 8.34 20.83
C GLN A 473 -22.72 9.53 20.17
N PRO A 474 -23.39 10.30 19.31
CA PRO A 474 -22.82 11.50 18.71
C PRO A 474 -22.24 12.47 19.72
N SER A 475 -20.91 12.65 19.71
CA SER A 475 -20.20 13.53 20.64
C SER A 475 -18.94 14.17 20.07
N PHE A 476 -18.49 13.74 18.88
CA PHE A 476 -17.26 14.22 18.23
C PHE A 476 -17.57 15.24 17.13
N THR A 477 -16.65 16.17 16.86
CA THR A 477 -16.77 17.12 15.74
C THR A 477 -16.20 16.57 14.43
N SER A 478 -15.37 15.53 14.51
CA SER A 478 -14.96 14.69 13.37
C SER A 478 -14.69 13.26 13.84
N ALA A 479 -14.91 12.28 12.97
CA ALA A 479 -14.74 10.86 13.28
C ALA A 479 -14.24 10.09 12.05
N PHE A 480 -13.09 9.43 12.18
CA PHE A 480 -12.52 8.61 11.12
C PHE A 480 -13.05 7.17 11.22
N PRO A 481 -13.05 6.38 10.13
CA PRO A 481 -13.40 4.96 10.21
C PRO A 481 -12.49 4.23 11.22
N PHE A 482 -13.03 3.19 11.86
CA PHE A 482 -12.23 2.31 12.70
C PHE A 482 -11.26 1.50 11.84
N ASN A 483 -10.04 1.30 12.34
CA ASN A 483 -9.03 0.47 11.71
C ASN A 483 -8.18 -0.18 12.81
N GLY A 484 -8.12 -1.52 12.86
CA GLY A 484 -7.35 -2.22 13.87
C GLY A 484 -7.85 -2.03 15.31
N GLY A 485 -9.15 -1.78 15.48
CA GLY A 485 -9.85 -1.67 16.77
C GLY A 485 -9.85 -0.28 17.41
N TYR A 486 -9.35 0.74 16.72
CA TYR A 486 -9.34 2.14 17.16
C TYR A 486 -9.77 3.10 16.07
N ALA A 487 -10.20 4.31 16.47
CA ALA A 487 -10.51 5.40 15.56
C ALA A 487 -9.99 6.73 16.08
N ILE A 488 -9.57 7.60 15.16
CA ILE A 488 -9.15 8.97 15.46
C ILE A 488 -10.39 9.87 15.41
N VAL A 489 -10.57 10.70 16.44
CA VAL A 489 -11.73 11.60 16.59
C VAL A 489 -11.28 13.00 17.01
N ASN A 490 -11.99 14.03 16.54
CA ASN A 490 -11.80 15.42 16.97
C ASN A 490 -12.89 15.81 17.98
N THR A 491 -12.53 16.57 19.01
CA THR A 491 -13.47 17.11 20.01
C THR A 491 -13.54 18.63 20.06
N ALA A 492 -12.74 19.34 19.26
CA ALA A 492 -12.76 20.80 19.24
C ALA A 492 -14.10 21.33 18.69
N GLU A 493 -14.74 22.24 19.41
CA GLU A 493 -16.01 22.90 19.02
C GLU A 493 -15.80 24.14 18.13
N ASP A 494 -14.56 24.57 17.98
CA ASP A 494 -14.14 25.71 17.17
C ASP A 494 -13.28 25.24 15.97
N TYR A 495 -12.61 26.17 15.29
CA TYR A 495 -11.72 25.86 14.18
C TYR A 495 -10.40 25.19 14.61
N ASN A 496 -10.20 24.91 15.90
CA ASN A 496 -9.05 24.16 16.35
C ASN A 496 -9.20 22.68 16.03
N SER A 497 -8.07 21.98 16.09
CA SER A 497 -8.01 20.53 16.03
C SER A 497 -7.55 20.02 17.37
N ILE A 498 -8.40 19.24 18.05
CA ILE A 498 -8.08 18.60 19.33
C ILE A 498 -8.43 17.13 19.14
N TYR A 499 -7.51 16.41 18.49
CA TYR A 499 -7.63 14.99 18.19
C TYR A 499 -7.29 14.14 19.41
N GLY A 500 -8.01 13.02 19.53
CA GLY A 500 -7.77 11.90 20.42
C GLY A 500 -8.08 10.57 19.71
N VAL A 501 -7.90 9.46 20.42
CA VAL A 501 -8.14 8.11 19.89
C VAL A 501 -9.07 7.35 20.81
N ILE A 502 -10.07 6.70 20.21
CA ILE A 502 -11.06 5.87 20.92
C ILE A 502 -10.96 4.40 20.51
N ASN A 503 -11.34 3.51 21.41
CA ASN A 503 -11.59 2.10 21.09
C ASN A 503 -13.03 1.87 20.60
N THR A 504 -13.35 0.64 20.22
CA THR A 504 -14.69 0.24 19.71
C THR A 504 -15.83 0.44 20.72
N GLN A 505 -15.53 0.63 22.01
CA GLN A 505 -16.51 0.99 23.05
C GLN A 505 -16.70 2.51 23.19
N GLY A 506 -15.99 3.33 22.40
CA GLY A 506 -16.02 4.79 22.48
C GLY A 506 -15.22 5.37 23.64
N THR A 507 -14.38 4.56 24.30
CA THR A 507 -13.50 5.01 25.38
C THR A 507 -12.19 5.54 24.81
N PHE A 508 -11.75 6.71 25.27
CA PHE A 508 -10.46 7.27 24.86
C PHE A 508 -9.30 6.41 25.34
N THR A 509 -8.55 5.83 24.40
CA THR A 509 -7.22 5.25 24.66
C THR A 509 -6.15 6.34 24.64
N ILE A 510 -6.36 7.40 23.86
CA ILE A 510 -5.56 8.63 23.87
C ILE A 510 -6.49 9.80 24.10
N GLN A 511 -6.26 10.52 25.20
CA GLN A 511 -7.06 11.71 25.53
C GLN A 511 -6.90 12.79 24.45
N PRO A 512 -7.99 13.51 24.10
CA PRO A 512 -7.90 14.63 23.18
C PRO A 512 -6.91 15.68 23.67
N GLY A 513 -6.02 16.12 22.80
CA GLY A 513 -4.98 17.10 23.16
C GLY A 513 -3.95 17.39 22.08
N TYR A 514 -4.13 16.81 20.89
CA TYR A 514 -3.18 16.89 19.78
C TYR A 514 -3.80 17.65 18.61
N ASN A 515 -3.02 18.49 17.92
CA ASN A 515 -3.53 19.21 16.76
C ASN A 515 -3.50 18.37 15.47
N ASP A 516 -2.80 17.24 15.50
CA ASP A 516 -2.82 16.22 14.45
C ASP A 516 -2.58 14.84 15.10
N ILE A 517 -3.26 13.80 14.59
CA ILE A 517 -2.93 12.40 14.89
C ILE A 517 -2.99 11.65 13.56
N ARG A 518 -1.92 10.94 13.22
CA ARG A 518 -1.86 10.12 12.00
C ARG A 518 -1.77 8.65 12.36
N ASP A 519 -2.60 7.83 11.72
CA ASP A 519 -2.45 6.38 11.74
C ASP A 519 -1.27 5.98 10.85
N LEU A 520 -0.23 5.42 11.46
CA LEU A 520 0.97 4.97 10.74
C LEU A 520 0.89 3.48 10.39
N GLY A 521 -0.19 2.77 10.72
CA GLY A 521 -0.26 1.32 10.57
C GLY A 521 0.58 0.56 11.61
N GLU A 522 0.50 -0.77 11.57
CA GLU A 522 1.20 -1.68 12.51
C GLU A 522 1.02 -1.28 14.00
N HIS A 523 -0.16 -0.76 14.34
CA HIS A 523 -0.52 -0.25 15.67
C HIS A 523 0.40 0.88 16.19
N ARG A 524 0.80 1.79 15.30
CA ARG A 524 1.55 3.00 15.64
C ARG A 524 0.85 4.26 15.16
N LEU A 525 1.01 5.32 15.94
CA LEU A 525 0.42 6.62 15.72
C LEU A 525 1.51 7.69 15.77
N ALA A 526 1.42 8.69 14.89
CA ALA A 526 2.14 9.95 15.07
C ALA A 526 1.24 10.93 15.82
N LEU A 527 1.64 11.34 17.01
CA LEU A 527 0.97 12.36 17.81
C LEU A 527 1.59 13.71 17.49
N GLY A 528 0.82 14.65 16.94
CA GLY A 528 1.27 15.97 16.53
C GLY A 528 1.03 17.03 17.60
N GLN A 529 2.02 17.88 17.81
CA GLN A 529 1.90 19.15 18.54
C GLN A 529 2.29 20.30 17.63
N ALA A 530 1.49 21.36 17.63
CA ALA A 530 1.76 22.56 16.84
C ALA A 530 3.12 23.14 17.22
N ILE A 531 3.93 23.48 16.21
CA ILE A 531 5.25 24.11 16.41
C ILE A 531 5.10 25.43 17.19
N ASP A 532 4.10 26.22 16.83
CA ASP A 532 3.62 27.36 17.60
C ASP A 532 2.11 27.20 17.85
N PRO A 533 1.67 27.03 19.10
CA PRO A 533 0.25 26.91 19.44
C PRO A 533 -0.60 28.13 19.01
N LYS A 534 0.01 29.31 18.84
CA LYS A 534 -0.68 30.52 18.34
C LYS A 534 -0.77 30.56 16.82
N GLN A 535 0.03 29.74 16.14
CA GLN A 535 0.13 29.65 14.68
C GLN A 535 0.14 28.18 14.23
N SER A 536 -0.93 27.44 14.55
CA SER A 536 -1.03 26.00 14.29
C SER A 536 -0.84 25.60 12.82
N PHE A 537 -1.08 26.53 11.88
CA PHE A 537 -0.81 26.37 10.45
C PHE A 537 0.68 26.27 10.09
N MET A 538 1.60 26.57 11.01
CA MET A 538 3.05 26.40 10.80
C MET A 538 3.46 24.92 10.74
N GLY A 539 2.54 24.00 11.04
CA GLY A 539 2.78 22.57 11.09
C GLY A 539 3.01 22.05 12.51
N SER A 540 3.33 20.76 12.59
CA SER A 540 3.46 20.03 13.84
C SER A 540 4.82 19.36 13.95
N VAL A 541 5.26 19.16 15.20
CA VAL A 541 6.27 18.16 15.56
C VAL A 541 5.56 16.92 16.10
N TYR A 542 6.09 15.75 15.76
CA TYR A 542 5.48 14.47 16.04
C TYR A 542 6.30 13.65 17.03
N ALA A 543 5.58 12.97 17.93
CA ALA A 543 6.07 11.84 18.70
C ALA A 543 5.38 10.55 18.22
N ILE A 544 6.06 9.42 18.32
CA ILE A 544 5.46 8.11 18.07
C ILE A 544 4.79 7.62 19.35
N ALA A 545 3.61 7.04 19.21
CA ALA A 545 2.94 6.28 20.26
C ALA A 545 2.40 4.97 19.72
N ASP A 546 2.11 4.03 20.61
CA ASP A 546 1.21 2.93 20.28
C ASP A 546 -0.26 3.31 20.49
N VAL A 547 -1.17 2.47 20.02
CA VAL A 547 -2.63 2.69 20.05
C VAL A 547 -3.23 2.74 21.47
N SER A 548 -2.45 2.34 22.49
CA SER A 548 -2.84 2.47 23.90
C SER A 548 -2.50 3.84 24.49
N GLY A 549 -1.81 4.69 23.73
CA GLY A 549 -1.35 6.01 24.17
C GLY A 549 0.01 6.01 24.85
N ARG A 550 0.70 4.86 24.95
CA ARG A 550 2.07 4.84 25.43
C ARG A 550 2.97 5.49 24.39
N ARG A 551 3.52 6.65 24.77
CA ARG A 551 4.48 7.39 23.95
C ARG A 551 5.81 6.63 23.88
N LEU A 552 6.31 6.44 22.67
CA LEU A 552 7.51 5.67 22.33
C LEU A 552 8.71 6.56 21.97
N SER A 553 8.47 7.84 21.65
CA SER A 553 9.51 8.84 21.39
C SER A 553 9.16 10.22 21.96
N ASP A 554 10.08 11.17 21.89
CA ASP A 554 9.77 12.59 22.13
C ASP A 554 9.22 13.27 20.86
N PHE A 555 8.71 14.51 21.00
CA PHE A 555 8.21 15.34 19.89
C PHE A 555 9.37 15.98 19.12
N VAL A 556 10.04 15.17 18.30
CA VAL A 556 11.27 15.57 17.60
C VAL A 556 11.21 15.37 16.09
N TYR A 557 10.14 14.74 15.58
CA TYR A 557 10.02 14.43 14.16
C TYR A 557 9.19 15.50 13.46
N THR A 558 9.69 16.06 12.36
CA THR A 558 8.93 17.00 11.53
C THR A 558 8.04 16.28 10.52
N ASP A 559 8.37 15.02 10.20
CA ASP A 559 7.50 14.14 9.41
C ASP A 559 7.82 12.66 9.67
N VAL A 560 6.81 11.80 9.51
CA VAL A 560 6.88 10.35 9.70
C VAL A 560 5.96 9.66 8.69
N SER A 561 6.49 8.67 7.97
CA SER A 561 5.74 7.81 7.04
C SER A 561 5.08 6.62 7.75
N ASN A 562 4.19 5.93 7.06
CA ASN A 562 3.57 4.70 7.58
C ASN A 562 4.62 3.60 7.79
N TYR A 563 4.41 2.78 8.82
CA TYR A 563 5.17 1.56 9.04
C TYR A 563 4.88 0.53 7.95
N LYS A 564 5.93 -0.07 7.42
CA LYS A 564 5.88 -1.18 6.47
C LYS A 564 6.97 -2.18 6.81
N GLY A 565 6.58 -3.36 7.26
CA GLY A 565 7.54 -4.41 7.67
C GLY A 565 8.33 -4.02 8.90
N GLY A 566 7.69 -3.33 9.87
CA GLY A 566 8.32 -2.91 11.12
C GLY A 566 9.20 -1.65 11.04
N LEU A 567 9.25 -0.99 9.88
CA LEU A 567 10.04 0.22 9.65
C LEU A 567 9.18 1.37 9.14
N ALA A 568 9.43 2.57 9.67
CA ALA A 568 8.87 3.82 9.15
C ALA A 568 9.99 4.83 8.90
N SER A 569 10.02 5.49 7.75
CA SER A 569 10.91 6.64 7.57
C SER A 569 10.43 7.83 8.42
N ALA A 570 11.36 8.54 9.04
CA ALA A 570 11.13 9.76 9.78
C ALA A 570 12.25 10.78 9.54
N THR A 571 11.94 12.06 9.73
CA THR A 571 12.93 13.13 9.71
C THR A 571 12.75 14.07 10.90
N ASN A 572 13.86 14.60 11.42
CA ASN A 572 13.87 15.64 12.45
C ASN A 572 14.18 17.04 11.87
N GLY A 573 14.07 17.21 10.55
CA GLY A 573 14.39 18.45 9.85
C GLY A 573 15.88 18.66 9.51
N THR A 574 16.77 17.83 10.05
CA THR A 574 18.23 17.87 9.75
C THR A 574 18.75 16.54 9.23
N GLN A 575 18.17 15.44 9.65
CA GLN A 575 18.47 14.08 9.21
C GLN A 575 17.20 13.32 8.92
N THR A 576 17.29 12.34 8.03
CA THR A 576 16.24 11.38 7.68
C THR A 576 16.73 9.96 7.94
N PHE A 577 15.93 9.13 8.60
CA PHE A 577 16.29 7.77 9.03
C PHE A 577 15.05 6.89 9.22
N PHE A 578 15.23 5.58 9.33
CA PHE A 578 14.15 4.67 9.71
C PHE A 578 13.95 4.63 11.23
N LEU A 579 12.71 4.47 11.65
CA LEU A 579 12.28 4.12 13.01
C LEU A 579 11.90 2.63 13.04
N ASP A 580 12.21 1.97 14.16
CA ASP A 580 11.67 0.67 14.50
C ASP A 580 10.28 0.78 15.14
N LEU A 581 9.62 -0.35 15.37
CA LEU A 581 8.34 -0.39 16.08
C LEU A 581 8.40 0.18 17.51
N ASN A 582 9.56 0.43 18.11
CA ASN A 582 9.64 1.09 19.40
C ASN A 582 9.80 2.60 19.28
N GLY A 583 9.58 3.18 18.08
CA GLY A 583 9.71 4.61 17.82
C GLY A 583 11.15 5.12 17.90
N ARG A 584 12.14 4.21 17.91
CA ARG A 584 13.56 4.53 18.00
C ARG A 584 14.21 4.41 16.62
N PRO A 585 15.30 5.14 16.35
CA PRO A 585 16.07 4.93 15.14
C PRO A 585 16.44 3.46 14.94
N ALA A 586 16.05 2.87 13.82
CA ALA A 586 16.23 1.45 13.53
C ALA A 586 17.73 1.12 13.41
N SER A 587 18.17 0.06 14.08
CA SER A 587 19.57 -0.37 14.05
C SER A 587 19.93 -1.01 12.70
N GLY A 588 21.17 -0.77 12.24
CA GLY A 588 21.64 -1.30 10.96
C GLY A 588 21.01 -0.64 9.73
N TYR A 589 20.53 0.60 9.86
CA TYR A 589 20.05 1.44 8.77
C TYR A 589 20.74 2.81 8.81
N PRO A 590 20.90 3.50 7.66
CA PRO A 590 21.64 4.74 7.60
C PRO A 590 20.82 5.93 8.13
N ARG A 591 21.56 6.99 8.48
CA ARG A 591 21.04 8.35 8.60
C ARG A 591 21.51 9.14 7.38
N VAL A 592 20.58 9.81 6.72
CA VAL A 592 20.87 10.65 5.55
C VAL A 592 20.70 12.11 5.97
N GLU A 593 21.71 12.93 5.70
CA GLU A 593 21.67 14.37 6.00
C GLU A 593 20.64 15.09 5.12
N GLY A 594 19.79 15.89 5.76
CA GLY A 594 18.68 16.60 5.15
C GLY A 594 17.31 16.08 5.59
N SER A 595 16.26 16.67 5.03
CA SER A 595 14.87 16.37 5.35
C SER A 595 14.20 15.68 4.17
N GLY A 596 13.46 14.60 4.42
CA GLY A 596 12.74 13.90 3.37
C GLY A 596 12.28 12.51 3.81
N THR A 597 12.34 11.55 2.89
CA THR A 597 11.88 10.18 3.11
C THR A 597 12.91 9.14 2.67
N LEU A 598 12.92 8.02 3.39
CA LEU A 598 13.61 6.78 3.01
C LEU A 598 12.60 5.70 2.69
N GLU A 599 12.93 4.85 1.73
CA GLU A 599 12.14 3.67 1.38
C GLU A 599 13.07 2.47 1.26
N TRP A 600 12.75 1.38 1.96
CA TRP A 600 13.48 0.13 1.86
C TRP A 600 12.98 -0.61 0.62
N VAL A 601 13.79 -0.57 -0.45
CA VAL A 601 13.38 -1.03 -1.79
C VAL A 601 14.01 -2.37 -2.17
N ALA A 602 15.11 -2.77 -1.53
CA ALA A 602 15.72 -4.09 -1.65
C ALA A 602 16.52 -4.45 -0.39
N PRO A 603 16.90 -5.73 -0.16
CA PRO A 603 17.58 -6.16 1.07
C PRO A 603 18.78 -5.30 1.52
N ASP A 604 19.57 -4.79 0.59
CA ASP A 604 20.68 -3.86 0.86
C ASP A 604 20.59 -2.56 0.02
N LEU A 605 19.37 -2.15 -0.36
CA LEU A 605 19.16 -0.92 -1.12
C LEU A 605 18.01 -0.09 -0.51
N ILE A 606 18.30 1.18 -0.25
CA ILE A 606 17.39 2.15 0.32
C ILE A 606 17.32 3.34 -0.63
N LYS A 607 16.12 3.66 -1.09
CA LYS A 607 15.84 4.87 -1.85
C LYS A 607 15.71 6.03 -0.87
N ALA A 608 16.45 7.09 -1.09
CA ALA A 608 16.41 8.31 -0.30
C ALA A 608 15.94 9.47 -1.18
N TYR A 609 14.79 10.04 -0.85
CA TYR A 609 14.34 11.31 -1.40
C TYR A 609 14.51 12.38 -0.34
N VAL A 610 15.68 13.02 -0.33
CA VAL A 610 16.10 13.93 0.73
C VAL A 610 16.50 15.27 0.11
N ASP A 611 15.95 16.35 0.66
CA ASP A 611 16.10 17.72 0.14
C ASP A 611 15.79 17.82 -1.36
N GLN A 612 14.71 17.18 -1.82
CA GLN A 612 14.28 17.19 -3.23
C GLN A 612 15.29 16.58 -4.21
N ARG A 613 16.16 15.69 -3.74
CA ARG A 613 17.08 14.91 -4.58
C ARG A 613 16.92 13.42 -4.28
N VAL A 614 16.93 12.63 -5.35
CA VAL A 614 16.90 11.16 -5.26
C VAL A 614 18.31 10.61 -5.20
N SER A 615 18.53 9.67 -4.30
CA SER A 615 19.73 8.84 -4.21
C SER A 615 19.37 7.45 -3.72
N TYR A 616 20.29 6.51 -3.90
CA TYR A 616 20.19 5.17 -3.35
C TYR A 616 21.43 4.89 -2.52
N VAL A 617 21.20 4.39 -1.31
CA VAL A 617 22.24 4.04 -0.35
C VAL A 617 22.05 2.59 0.11
N ASN A 618 23.14 1.94 0.50
CA ASN A 618 23.04 0.64 1.17
C ASN A 618 22.79 0.82 2.68
N ARG A 619 22.66 -0.29 3.41
CA ARG A 619 22.39 -0.25 4.86
C ARG A 619 23.52 0.39 5.67
N ALA A 620 24.74 0.36 5.15
CA ALA A 620 25.90 1.04 5.74
C ALA A 620 25.94 2.55 5.43
N GLY A 621 25.01 3.06 4.63
CA GLY A 621 24.96 4.47 4.21
C GLY A 621 25.89 4.82 3.05
N GLN A 622 26.48 3.84 2.38
CA GLN A 622 27.29 4.07 1.20
C GLN A 622 26.37 4.37 0.01
N ILE A 623 26.70 5.41 -0.74
CA ILE A 623 25.96 5.80 -1.95
C ILE A 623 26.20 4.76 -3.03
N ILE A 624 25.13 4.08 -3.44
CA ILE A 624 25.10 3.18 -4.60
C ILE A 624 24.89 3.99 -5.87
N TRP A 625 23.98 4.97 -5.82
CA TRP A 625 23.71 5.88 -6.93
C TRP A 625 23.16 7.22 -6.41
N ARG A 626 23.42 8.31 -7.13
CA ARG A 626 22.77 9.61 -6.88
C ARG A 626 22.59 10.36 -8.19
N GLN A 627 21.58 11.22 -8.25
CA GLN A 627 21.37 12.11 -9.39
C GLN A 627 22.65 12.94 -9.64
N ASN A 628 23.00 13.12 -10.92
CA ASN A 628 24.20 13.87 -11.29
C ASN A 628 24.07 15.35 -10.92
N THR A 629 25.12 15.91 -10.33
CA THR A 629 25.24 17.33 -10.02
C THR A 629 26.01 18.10 -11.10
N ILE A 630 26.52 17.43 -12.13
CA ILE A 630 27.23 18.06 -13.24
C ILE A 630 26.52 17.69 -14.54
N VAL A 631 26.19 18.69 -15.34
CA VAL A 631 25.72 18.54 -16.72
C VAL A 631 26.83 19.02 -17.65
N THR A 632 27.41 18.09 -18.41
CA THR A 632 28.47 18.39 -19.38
C THR A 632 27.87 19.02 -20.64
N LEU A 633 28.49 20.09 -21.13
CA LEU A 633 28.17 20.73 -22.42
C LEU A 633 29.23 20.31 -23.46
N HIS A 634 29.41 21.09 -24.54
CA HIS A 634 30.58 20.88 -25.40
C HIS A 634 31.86 21.26 -24.64
N PRO A 635 32.94 20.46 -24.73
CA PRO A 635 34.18 20.79 -24.03
C PRO A 635 34.67 22.21 -24.39
N PRO A 636 35.14 23.00 -23.40
CA PRO A 636 35.41 22.64 -22.00
C PRO A 636 34.24 22.87 -21.03
N TYR A 637 33.05 23.25 -21.52
CA TYR A 637 31.99 23.79 -20.67
C TYR A 637 31.19 22.74 -19.91
N ARG A 638 30.81 23.07 -18.67
CA ARG A 638 29.89 22.27 -17.85
C ARG A 638 29.14 23.15 -16.86
N VAL A 639 27.94 22.70 -16.46
CA VAL A 639 27.14 23.34 -15.41
C VAL A 639 27.13 22.43 -14.19
N ARG A 640 27.65 22.94 -13.07
CA ARG A 640 27.66 22.25 -11.77
C ARG A 640 26.57 22.80 -10.86
N GLU A 641 25.85 21.91 -10.19
CA GLU A 641 24.90 22.21 -9.14
C GLU A 641 25.63 22.43 -7.81
N GLU A 642 25.24 23.47 -7.10
CA GLU A 642 25.59 23.73 -5.71
C GLU A 642 24.32 23.78 -4.86
N LYS A 643 24.42 23.31 -3.61
CA LYS A 643 23.33 23.31 -2.63
C LYS A 643 23.56 24.39 -1.57
N TYR A 644 22.54 25.19 -1.29
CA TYR A 644 22.51 26.14 -0.19
C TYR A 644 21.30 25.87 0.71
N LYS A 645 21.54 25.37 1.92
CA LYS A 645 20.51 25.07 2.93
C LYS A 645 20.99 25.53 4.32
N PRO A 646 20.88 26.83 4.64
CA PRO A 646 21.40 27.38 5.89
C PRO A 646 20.60 26.93 7.12
N ASN A 647 19.30 26.67 6.96
CA ASN A 647 18.38 26.18 7.99
C ASN A 647 17.27 25.30 7.33
N PRO A 648 16.33 24.73 8.10
CA PRO A 648 15.25 23.91 7.55
C PRO A 648 14.24 24.65 6.64
N ASP A 649 14.12 25.97 6.76
CA ASP A 649 13.11 26.78 6.06
C ASP A 649 13.59 27.28 4.68
N TYR A 650 14.86 27.07 4.33
CA TYR A 650 15.47 27.63 3.12
C TYR A 650 16.33 26.60 2.39
N LEU A 651 15.97 26.25 1.15
CA LEU A 651 16.69 25.30 0.31
C LEU A 651 16.82 25.82 -1.12
N VAL A 652 18.05 26.02 -1.60
CA VAL A 652 18.29 26.46 -2.97
C VAL A 652 19.35 25.60 -3.63
N TYR A 653 19.02 25.00 -4.76
CA TYR A 653 19.97 24.45 -5.71
C TYR A 653 20.25 25.50 -6.79
N TYR A 654 21.52 25.83 -7.02
CA TYR A 654 21.91 26.88 -7.95
C TYR A 654 23.07 26.46 -8.87
N PRO A 655 23.14 26.99 -10.10
CA PRO A 655 24.17 26.60 -11.06
C PRO A 655 25.49 27.36 -10.86
N GLN A 656 26.57 26.69 -11.25
CA GLN A 656 27.90 27.23 -11.47
C GLN A 656 28.34 26.84 -12.88
N LEU A 657 28.67 27.82 -13.72
CA LEU A 657 29.28 27.60 -15.02
C LEU A 657 30.80 27.39 -14.86
N GLU A 658 31.32 26.37 -15.52
CA GLU A 658 32.74 26.04 -15.56
C GLU A 658 33.20 25.91 -17.02
N GLY A 659 34.49 26.20 -17.27
CA GLY A 659 35.12 26.05 -18.60
C GLY A 659 35.36 27.37 -19.34
N LEU A 660 34.98 28.51 -18.75
CA LEU A 660 35.32 29.83 -19.30
C LEU A 660 36.84 30.06 -19.24
N THR A 661 37.43 30.54 -20.34
CA THR A 661 38.88 30.77 -20.46
C THR A 661 39.38 31.79 -19.44
N ASP A 662 38.62 32.86 -19.21
CA ASP A 662 38.91 33.88 -18.19
C ASP A 662 38.25 33.50 -16.85
N GLN A 663 39.07 33.21 -15.86
CA GLN A 663 38.62 32.83 -14.52
C GLN A 663 37.92 33.97 -13.78
N ALA A 664 38.31 35.24 -13.99
CA ALA A 664 37.64 36.38 -13.37
C ALA A 664 36.22 36.55 -13.95
N VAL A 665 36.06 36.36 -15.27
CA VAL A 665 34.75 36.34 -15.92
C VAL A 665 33.91 35.19 -15.39
N GLN A 666 34.48 33.98 -15.26
CA GLN A 666 33.76 32.83 -14.69
C GLN A 666 33.25 33.10 -13.27
N LEU A 667 34.10 33.66 -12.40
CA LEU A 667 33.72 34.01 -11.04
C LEU A 667 32.61 35.07 -11.01
N ALA A 668 32.67 36.08 -11.89
CA ALA A 668 31.63 37.10 -12.01
C ALA A 668 30.29 36.52 -12.48
N VAL A 669 30.30 35.66 -13.50
CA VAL A 669 29.13 34.93 -13.98
C VAL A 669 28.51 34.10 -12.85
N ASN A 670 29.34 33.35 -12.12
CA ASN A 670 28.90 32.48 -11.05
C ASN A 670 28.37 33.23 -9.83
N ALA A 671 28.94 34.38 -9.49
CA ALA A 671 28.41 35.27 -8.47
C ALA A 671 27.02 35.81 -8.87
N LYS A 672 26.84 36.19 -10.14
CA LYS A 672 25.54 36.64 -10.67
C LYS A 672 24.51 35.50 -10.68
N LEU A 673 24.88 34.28 -11.10
CA LEU A 673 24.00 33.11 -11.05
C LEU A 673 23.53 32.78 -9.63
N LYS A 674 24.44 32.84 -8.66
CA LYS A 674 24.12 32.64 -7.24
C LYS A 674 23.13 33.69 -6.73
N ALA A 675 23.34 34.96 -7.08
CA ALA A 675 22.43 36.05 -6.70
C ALA A 675 21.04 35.91 -7.36
N LEU A 676 21.00 35.61 -8.66
CA LEU A 676 19.73 35.42 -9.39
C LEU A 676 18.94 34.21 -8.87
N SER A 677 19.62 33.17 -8.41
CA SER A 677 19.02 32.00 -7.76
C SER A 677 18.50 32.27 -6.34
N GLN A 678 18.52 33.54 -5.89
CA GLN A 678 18.07 33.97 -4.57
C GLN A 678 18.85 33.35 -3.41
N VAL A 679 20.14 33.04 -3.57
CA VAL A 679 20.95 32.61 -2.42
C VAL A 679 21.21 33.80 -1.47
N LYS A 680 20.44 33.88 -0.38
CA LYS A 680 20.48 34.96 0.61
C LYS A 680 21.16 34.49 1.90
N PRO A 681 22.03 35.31 2.54
CA PRO A 681 22.65 34.95 3.81
C PRO A 681 21.60 34.87 4.93
N ILE A 682 21.40 33.68 5.48
CA ILE A 682 20.46 33.41 6.56
C ILE A 682 21.21 32.73 7.72
N PRO A 683 21.10 33.22 8.98
CA PRO A 683 21.64 32.55 10.15
C PRO A 683 21.03 31.17 10.37
N ALA A 684 21.85 30.18 10.69
CA ALA A 684 21.41 28.79 10.84
C ALA A 684 20.36 28.56 11.95
N ASN A 685 20.35 29.43 12.97
CA ASN A 685 19.41 29.38 14.09
C ASN A 685 18.20 30.31 13.94
N GLN A 686 18.10 31.07 12.84
CA GLN A 686 16.95 31.93 12.59
C GLN A 686 15.80 31.08 12.06
N LYS A 687 14.65 31.11 12.77
CA LYS A 687 13.37 30.61 12.25
C LYS A 687 12.78 31.65 11.31
N LEU A 688 12.31 31.23 10.14
CA LEU A 688 11.63 32.10 9.19
C LEU A 688 10.11 31.97 9.32
N ASP A 689 9.39 33.06 9.04
CA ASP A 689 7.93 33.11 8.89
C ASP A 689 7.48 32.71 7.48
N TYR A 690 8.38 32.15 6.67
CA TYR A 690 8.14 31.60 5.35
C TYR A 690 9.10 30.44 5.08
N THR A 691 8.76 29.60 4.10
CA THR A 691 9.72 28.66 3.50
C THR A 691 10.09 29.12 2.10
N TYR A 692 11.33 28.87 1.68
CA TYR A 692 11.78 29.13 0.32
C TYR A 692 12.47 27.89 -0.25
N THR A 693 11.99 27.45 -1.40
CA THR A 693 12.66 26.40 -2.18
C THR A 693 13.04 26.95 -3.55
N GLY A 694 14.22 26.60 -4.05
CA GLY A 694 14.72 27.04 -5.34
C GLY A 694 15.52 25.97 -6.06
N ASP A 695 15.40 25.96 -7.39
CA ASP A 695 16.09 25.02 -8.28
C ASP A 695 16.38 25.68 -9.63
N PHE A 696 17.12 25.00 -10.50
CA PHE A 696 17.42 25.49 -11.85
C PHE A 696 17.27 24.40 -12.91
N TYR A 697 17.21 24.79 -14.18
CA TYR A 697 17.12 23.87 -15.32
C TYR A 697 17.83 24.48 -16.52
N ILE A 698 18.58 23.66 -17.27
CA ILE A 698 19.00 24.05 -18.63
C ILE A 698 17.76 23.90 -19.52
N THR A 699 17.33 24.99 -20.14
CA THR A 699 16.11 25.02 -20.96
C THR A 699 16.39 25.24 -22.44
N PHE A 700 17.53 25.85 -22.76
CA PHE A 700 18.00 25.96 -24.13
C PHE A 700 19.52 25.98 -24.13
N TYR A 701 20.11 25.21 -25.04
CA TYR A 701 21.56 25.17 -25.22
C TYR A 701 21.85 24.85 -26.67
N GLN A 702 22.42 25.82 -27.38
CA GLN A 702 22.73 25.72 -28.81
C GLN A 702 23.97 26.53 -29.10
N GLN A 703 24.98 25.88 -29.71
CA GLN A 703 26.29 26.48 -30.01
C GLN A 703 26.92 27.14 -28.77
N GLN A 704 26.99 28.47 -28.72
CA GLN A 704 27.60 29.25 -27.64
C GLN A 704 26.56 29.85 -26.68
N LEU A 705 25.26 29.68 -26.90
CA LEU A 705 24.23 30.19 -26.02
C LEU A 705 23.79 29.11 -25.02
N LEU A 706 23.92 29.41 -23.73
CA LEU A 706 23.37 28.62 -22.63
C LEU A 706 22.26 29.41 -21.94
N GLN A 707 21.07 28.81 -21.83
CA GLN A 707 19.93 29.38 -21.12
C GLN A 707 19.56 28.52 -19.91
N LEU A 708 19.63 29.13 -18.73
CA LEU A 708 19.26 28.54 -17.45
C LEU A 708 17.96 29.17 -16.95
N LYS A 709 16.94 28.34 -16.70
CA LYS A 709 15.74 28.73 -15.96
C LYS A 709 16.00 28.54 -14.48
N LEU A 710 16.01 29.62 -13.71
CA LEU A 710 16.12 29.64 -12.27
C LEU A 710 14.71 29.79 -11.70
N THR A 711 14.31 28.84 -10.86
CA THR A 711 12.98 28.77 -10.25
C THR A 711 13.06 28.91 -8.75
N GLY A 712 12.03 29.48 -8.15
CA GLY A 712 11.86 29.52 -6.71
C GLY A 712 10.40 29.53 -6.30
N TYR A 713 10.14 29.21 -5.04
CA TYR A 713 8.81 29.22 -4.45
C TYR A 713 8.91 29.74 -3.02
N ASN A 714 8.38 30.93 -2.81
CA ASN A 714 8.31 31.56 -1.50
C ASN A 714 6.93 31.33 -0.88
N TYR A 715 6.87 30.61 0.23
CA TYR A 715 5.63 30.28 0.91
C TYR A 715 5.59 30.92 2.31
N PRO A 716 4.97 32.09 2.48
CA PRO A 716 4.70 32.65 3.80
C PRO A 716 3.83 31.70 4.63
N ALA A 717 4.17 31.54 5.91
CA ALA A 717 3.44 30.65 6.80
C ALA A 717 1.97 31.08 6.91
N GLY A 718 1.06 30.13 6.72
CA GLY A 718 -0.39 30.37 6.78
C GLY A 718 -1.00 31.05 5.55
N ALA A 719 -0.21 31.38 4.53
CA ALA A 719 -0.75 31.86 3.26
C ALA A 719 -1.54 30.76 2.53
N ALA A 720 -2.55 31.14 1.74
CA ALA A 720 -3.32 30.19 0.93
C ALA A 720 -2.46 29.49 -0.14
N HIS A 721 -1.44 30.18 -0.66
CA HIS A 721 -0.44 29.65 -1.55
C HIS A 721 0.84 30.50 -1.46
N GLY A 722 1.97 29.94 -1.89
CA GLY A 722 3.21 30.68 -2.06
C GLY A 722 3.27 31.43 -3.40
N MET A 723 4.31 32.23 -3.59
CA MET A 723 4.58 32.96 -4.82
C MET A 723 5.79 32.34 -5.53
N PRO A 724 5.62 31.81 -6.76
CA PRO A 724 6.74 31.30 -7.53
C PRO A 724 7.55 32.45 -8.13
N THR A 725 8.83 32.21 -8.34
CA THR A 725 9.74 33.08 -9.09
C THR A 725 10.31 32.31 -10.27
N MET A 726 10.38 32.94 -11.44
CA MET A 726 11.02 32.39 -12.64
C MET A 726 11.92 33.46 -13.25
N ILE A 727 13.21 33.14 -13.41
CA ILE A 727 14.23 34.02 -13.97
C ILE A 727 15.04 33.23 -14.99
N TYR A 728 15.27 33.79 -16.18
CA TYR A 728 16.16 33.19 -17.16
C TYR A 728 17.52 33.89 -17.16
N ALA A 729 18.60 33.13 -17.03
CA ALA A 729 19.95 33.58 -17.27
C ALA A 729 20.40 33.06 -18.65
N ILE A 730 20.55 33.98 -19.61
CA ILE A 730 20.91 33.69 -21.00
C ILE A 730 22.36 34.12 -21.20
N ILE A 731 23.27 33.17 -21.39
CA ILE A 731 24.72 33.35 -21.26
C ILE A 731 25.42 32.97 -22.55
N ASN A 732 26.33 33.81 -23.03
CA ASN A 732 27.31 33.44 -24.04
C ASN A 732 28.48 32.70 -23.38
N LEU A 733 28.71 31.43 -23.74
CA LEU A 733 29.73 30.57 -23.16
C LEU A 733 31.16 31.04 -23.48
N SER A 734 31.38 31.74 -24.59
CA SER A 734 32.71 32.23 -24.97
C SER A 734 33.12 33.49 -24.22
N SER A 735 32.19 34.44 -24.02
CA SER A 735 32.47 35.73 -23.41
C SER A 735 32.02 35.87 -21.95
N GLY A 736 31.16 34.97 -21.48
CA GLY A 736 30.48 35.10 -20.18
C GLY A 736 29.41 36.19 -20.13
N GLN A 737 29.12 36.87 -21.25
CA GLN A 737 28.09 37.91 -21.30
C GLN A 737 26.72 37.28 -21.00
N MET A 738 25.98 37.87 -20.05
CA MET A 738 24.56 37.56 -19.84
C MET A 738 23.71 38.59 -20.60
N TYR A 739 22.84 38.11 -21.49
CA TYR A 739 22.03 38.96 -22.36
C TYR A 739 20.76 39.48 -21.67
N GLU A 740 20.44 40.73 -21.94
CA GLU A 740 19.15 41.36 -21.66
C GLU A 740 18.29 41.41 -22.93
N LEU A 741 16.99 41.69 -22.80
CA LEU A 741 16.05 41.68 -23.93
C LEU A 741 16.50 42.62 -25.06
N LYS A 742 16.97 43.82 -24.69
CA LYS A 742 17.48 44.84 -25.63
C LYS A 742 18.64 44.34 -26.50
N ASP A 743 19.45 43.38 -26.03
CA ASP A 743 20.65 42.92 -26.73
C ASP A 743 20.31 42.11 -28.00
N LEU A 744 19.07 41.63 -28.12
CA LEU A 744 18.57 40.92 -29.30
C LEU A 744 18.29 41.87 -30.49
N PHE A 745 18.12 43.17 -30.21
CA PHE A 745 17.55 44.13 -31.15
C PHE A 745 18.56 45.17 -31.63
N LYS A 746 18.27 45.80 -32.77
CA LYS A 746 19.11 46.89 -33.32
C LYS A 746 19.04 48.10 -32.36
N PRO A 747 20.14 48.85 -32.13
CA PRO A 747 20.17 49.96 -31.16
C PRO A 747 19.08 51.04 -31.31
N ASN A 748 18.62 51.28 -32.55
CA ASN A 748 17.60 52.29 -32.86
C ASN A 748 16.21 51.68 -33.13
N SER A 749 16.01 50.39 -32.84
CA SER A 749 14.70 49.77 -33.00
C SER A 749 13.85 50.02 -31.76
N ASP A 750 12.59 50.41 -31.98
CA ASP A 750 11.60 50.57 -30.91
C ASP A 750 10.97 49.20 -30.59
N TYR A 751 11.81 48.27 -30.12
CA TYR A 751 11.39 46.89 -29.88
C TYR A 751 10.28 46.81 -28.83
N VAL A 752 10.30 47.68 -27.81
CA VAL A 752 9.25 47.73 -26.78
C VAL A 752 7.89 47.98 -27.41
N LYS A 753 7.78 48.99 -28.29
CA LYS A 753 6.53 49.29 -29.00
C LYS A 753 6.10 48.16 -29.92
N VAL A 754 7.04 47.58 -30.69
CA VAL A 754 6.74 46.50 -31.65
C VAL A 754 6.24 45.24 -30.91
N LEU A 755 6.96 44.79 -29.89
CA LEU A 755 6.61 43.61 -29.12
C LEU A 755 5.33 43.84 -28.30
N SER A 756 5.13 45.03 -27.73
CA SER A 756 3.90 45.37 -27.02
C SER A 756 2.67 45.26 -27.92
N LYS A 757 2.80 45.73 -29.16
CA LYS A 757 1.74 45.59 -30.16
C LYS A 757 1.44 44.11 -30.45
N ILE A 758 2.46 43.28 -30.65
CA ILE A 758 2.29 41.86 -30.96
C ILE A 758 1.59 41.12 -29.81
N VAL A 759 2.03 41.33 -28.56
CA VAL A 759 1.41 40.72 -27.37
C VAL A 759 -0.02 41.20 -27.20
N GLY A 760 -0.28 42.51 -27.33
CA GLY A 760 -1.63 43.06 -27.26
C GLY A 760 -2.57 42.50 -28.34
N ASP A 761 -2.05 42.30 -29.56
CA ASP A 761 -2.80 41.66 -30.65
C ASP A 761 -3.07 40.18 -30.35
N GLN A 762 -2.13 39.45 -29.74
CA GLN A 762 -2.33 38.06 -29.30
C GLN A 762 -3.42 37.97 -28.23
N ILE A 763 -3.34 38.80 -27.17
CA ILE A 763 -4.35 38.85 -26.10
C ILE A 763 -5.74 39.14 -26.68
N LYS A 764 -5.83 40.07 -27.64
CA LYS A 764 -7.10 40.48 -28.23
C LYS A 764 -7.72 39.44 -29.17
N ASN A 765 -6.89 38.76 -29.97
CA ASN A 765 -7.38 37.99 -31.11
C ASN A 765 -7.21 36.47 -30.97
N ASP A 766 -6.40 36.00 -30.02
CA ASP A 766 -6.16 34.57 -29.82
C ASP A 766 -6.90 34.06 -28.57
N PRO A 767 -7.92 33.19 -28.73
CA PRO A 767 -8.72 32.68 -27.63
C PRO A 767 -7.91 31.96 -26.54
N GLN A 768 -6.70 31.47 -26.83
CA GLN A 768 -5.88 30.82 -25.81
C GLN A 768 -5.53 31.77 -24.66
N TYR A 769 -5.53 33.09 -24.88
CA TYR A 769 -5.22 34.10 -23.89
C TYR A 769 -6.44 34.73 -23.24
N SER A 770 -7.62 34.12 -23.37
CA SER A 770 -8.88 34.65 -22.79
C SER A 770 -8.89 34.74 -21.26
N TYR A 771 -7.91 34.14 -20.59
CA TYR A 771 -7.72 34.22 -19.14
C TYR A 771 -7.01 35.51 -18.68
N VAL A 772 -6.44 36.28 -19.60
CA VAL A 772 -5.83 37.58 -19.29
C VAL A 772 -6.94 38.55 -18.85
N PHE A 773 -6.68 39.30 -17.79
CA PHE A 773 -7.67 40.25 -17.28
C PHE A 773 -7.96 41.34 -18.33
N PRO A 774 -9.24 41.69 -18.55
CA PRO A 774 -9.58 42.80 -19.42
C PRO A 774 -8.90 44.10 -18.97
N ASP A 775 -8.38 44.86 -19.94
CA ASP A 775 -7.79 46.20 -19.76
C ASP A 775 -6.57 46.29 -18.81
N THR A 776 -5.92 45.18 -18.44
CA THR A 776 -4.72 45.19 -17.58
C THR A 776 -3.40 45.24 -18.33
N TYR A 777 -3.40 44.88 -19.62
CA TYR A 777 -2.19 44.86 -20.43
C TYR A 777 -1.89 46.25 -21.01
N GLU A 778 -0.86 46.93 -20.47
CA GLU A 778 -0.45 48.28 -20.91
C GLU A 778 0.75 48.29 -21.87
N GLY A 779 1.34 47.12 -22.14
CA GLY A 779 2.59 46.97 -22.90
C GLY A 779 3.64 46.19 -22.11
N ILE A 780 4.76 45.87 -22.76
CA ILE A 780 5.91 45.24 -22.10
C ILE A 780 6.86 46.30 -21.51
N SER A 781 7.63 45.94 -20.48
CA SER A 781 8.74 46.80 -20.03
C SER A 781 9.99 46.64 -20.92
N PRO A 782 10.93 47.61 -20.93
CA PRO A 782 12.21 47.46 -21.64
C PRO A 782 13.05 46.26 -21.16
N ASP A 783 12.89 45.87 -19.91
CA ASP A 783 13.55 44.75 -19.25
C ASP A 783 12.60 43.55 -19.05
N GLN A 784 11.55 43.43 -19.88
CA GLN A 784 10.54 42.38 -19.75
C GLN A 784 11.21 41.00 -19.64
N PRO A 785 10.85 40.19 -18.64
CA PRO A 785 11.34 38.84 -18.51
C PRO A 785 11.07 38.02 -19.77
N PHE A 786 12.09 37.31 -20.24
CA PHE A 786 12.04 36.59 -21.50
C PHE A 786 12.93 35.35 -21.51
N PHE A 787 12.68 34.51 -22.49
CA PHE A 787 13.60 33.44 -22.89
C PHE A 787 13.52 33.23 -24.40
N VAL A 788 14.47 32.48 -24.94
CA VAL A 788 14.51 32.15 -26.37
C VAL A 788 14.45 30.65 -26.60
N THR A 789 13.96 30.30 -27.78
CA THR A 789 14.07 28.98 -28.42
C THR A 789 14.80 29.15 -29.74
N ALA A 790 14.99 28.07 -30.51
CA ALA A 790 15.71 28.14 -31.78
C ALA A 790 15.06 29.12 -32.78
N ASP A 791 13.74 29.28 -32.74
CA ASP A 791 12.94 29.97 -33.75
C ASP A 791 12.04 31.08 -33.20
N ALA A 792 11.94 31.25 -31.88
CA ALA A 792 11.08 32.26 -31.26
C ALA A 792 11.65 32.91 -30.00
N LEU A 793 11.23 34.16 -29.78
CA LEU A 793 11.30 34.90 -28.53
C LEU A 793 10.05 34.59 -27.70
N HIS A 794 10.20 34.41 -26.40
CA HIS A 794 9.09 34.22 -25.47
C HIS A 794 9.14 35.27 -24.38
N LEU A 795 8.09 36.08 -24.27
CA LEU A 795 7.93 37.07 -23.21
C LEU A 795 6.98 36.52 -22.16
N TYR A 796 7.29 36.71 -20.89
CA TYR A 796 6.42 36.24 -19.83
C TYR A 796 6.16 37.28 -18.74
N PHE A 797 5.03 37.10 -18.07
CA PHE A 797 4.54 37.95 -16.99
C PHE A 797 4.49 37.13 -15.70
N SER A 798 4.66 37.79 -14.56
CA SER A 798 4.57 37.15 -13.26
C SER A 798 3.12 36.76 -12.93
N PRO A 799 2.89 35.77 -12.06
CA PRO A 799 1.55 35.47 -11.57
C PRO A 799 0.91 36.74 -10.97
N TYR A 800 -0.38 36.95 -11.23
CA TYR A 800 -1.16 38.14 -10.87
C TYR A 800 -0.82 39.44 -11.61
N GLU A 801 0.21 39.48 -12.45
CA GLU A 801 0.58 40.72 -13.16
C GLU A 801 -0.50 41.15 -14.15
N ILE A 802 -0.93 40.23 -15.02
CA ILE A 802 -1.99 40.46 -16.02
C ILE A 802 -3.07 39.38 -16.05
N ALA A 803 -2.93 38.33 -15.23
CA ALA A 803 -3.78 37.14 -15.26
C ALA A 803 -3.89 36.51 -13.85
N PRO A 804 -4.92 35.68 -13.57
CA PRO A 804 -5.06 35.01 -12.28
C PRO A 804 -3.92 34.03 -12.02
N TYR A 805 -3.64 33.72 -10.74
CA TYR A 805 -2.54 32.82 -10.35
C TYR A 805 -2.53 31.47 -11.06
N VAL A 806 -3.71 30.90 -11.32
CA VAL A 806 -3.85 29.60 -12.00
C VAL A 806 -3.27 29.61 -13.42
N ALA A 807 -3.16 30.78 -14.06
CA ALA A 807 -2.50 30.94 -15.35
C ALA A 807 -0.96 30.83 -15.26
N GLY A 808 -0.39 30.76 -14.05
CA GLY A 808 1.04 30.65 -13.81
C GLY A 808 1.79 31.90 -14.27
N PHE A 809 2.74 31.70 -15.20
CA PHE A 809 3.45 32.79 -15.87
C PHE A 809 2.89 32.94 -17.30
N PRO A 810 1.92 33.85 -17.56
CA PRO A 810 1.42 34.11 -18.90
C PRO A 810 2.59 34.32 -19.86
N THR A 811 2.69 33.49 -20.90
CA THR A 811 3.82 33.47 -21.82
C THR A 811 3.34 33.66 -23.25
N PHE A 812 3.98 34.59 -23.95
CA PHE A 812 3.64 35.00 -25.30
C PHE A 812 4.80 34.67 -26.25
N THR A 813 4.54 33.78 -27.19
CA THR A 813 5.52 33.32 -28.17
C THR A 813 5.49 34.24 -29.40
N ILE A 814 6.65 34.77 -29.76
CA ILE A 814 6.85 35.67 -30.90
C ILE A 814 7.89 35.02 -31.82
N PRO A 815 7.46 34.37 -32.92
CA PRO A 815 8.38 33.79 -33.90
C PRO A 815 9.38 34.84 -34.41
N PHE A 816 10.67 34.50 -34.48
CA PHE A 816 11.70 35.43 -34.96
C PHE A 816 11.43 35.90 -36.39
N ALA A 817 10.77 35.07 -37.21
CA ALA A 817 10.33 35.44 -38.55
C ALA A 817 9.42 36.68 -38.57
N HIS A 818 8.61 36.91 -37.52
CA HIS A 818 7.69 38.06 -37.44
C HIS A 818 8.38 39.36 -36.99
N ILE A 819 9.56 39.27 -36.37
CA ILE A 819 10.32 40.40 -35.82
C ILE A 819 11.72 40.52 -36.43
N LYS A 820 11.98 39.83 -37.54
CA LYS A 820 13.30 39.77 -38.19
C LYS A 820 13.87 41.14 -38.54
N ASP A 821 13.01 42.09 -38.91
CA ASP A 821 13.43 43.44 -39.31
C ASP A 821 14.03 44.26 -38.17
N ILE A 822 13.67 43.96 -36.91
CA ILE A 822 14.18 44.65 -35.73
C ILE A 822 15.30 43.89 -35.00
N ILE A 823 15.45 42.59 -35.25
CA ILE A 823 16.51 41.75 -34.69
C ILE A 823 17.87 42.20 -35.22
N ASN A 824 18.86 42.30 -34.32
CA ASN A 824 20.25 42.53 -34.70
C ASN A 824 20.93 41.21 -35.06
N THR A 825 20.77 40.74 -36.30
CA THR A 825 21.36 39.48 -36.77
C THR A 825 22.89 39.48 -36.78
N GLU A 826 23.50 40.67 -36.78
CA GLU A 826 24.95 40.82 -36.65
C GLU A 826 25.43 40.92 -35.20
N GLY A 827 24.51 41.05 -34.25
CA GLY A 827 24.76 41.20 -32.81
C GLY A 827 25.25 39.92 -32.16
N SER A 828 25.97 40.05 -31.05
CA SER A 828 26.56 38.91 -30.35
C SER A 828 25.50 37.93 -29.82
N PHE A 829 24.33 38.42 -29.40
CA PHE A 829 23.25 37.57 -28.92
C PHE A 829 22.72 36.66 -30.04
N TRP A 830 22.30 37.22 -31.19
CA TRP A 830 21.81 36.42 -32.31
C TRP A 830 22.83 35.40 -32.80
N LYS A 831 24.09 35.84 -32.96
CA LYS A 831 25.20 34.99 -33.40
C LYS A 831 25.48 33.83 -32.46
N ALA A 832 25.29 33.99 -31.15
CA ALA A 832 25.63 32.96 -30.17
C ALA A 832 24.91 31.61 -30.38
N PHE A 833 23.81 31.57 -31.11
CA PHE A 833 23.05 30.34 -31.38
C PHE A 833 22.61 30.15 -32.84
N HIS A 834 22.99 31.07 -33.75
CA HIS A 834 22.70 30.97 -35.18
C HIS A 834 23.95 30.87 -36.07
N THR A 835 25.15 31.04 -35.52
CA THR A 835 26.44 31.00 -36.24
C THR A 835 27.48 30.29 -35.40
#